data_AF-A0A9W8MWT1-F1
#
_entry.id   AF-A0A9W8MWT1-F1
#
_cell.length_a   1.000
_cell.length_b   1.000
_cell.length_c   1.000
_cell.angle_alpha   90.00
_cell.angle_beta   90.00
_cell.angle_gamma   90.00
#
_symmetry.space_group_name_H-M   'P 1'
#
loop_
_entity.id
_entity.type
_entity.pdbx_description
1 polymer ?
#
loop_
_entity_poly.entity_id
_entity_poly.type
_entity_poly.pdbx_seq_one_letter_code
_entity_poly.pdbx_strand_id
1 'polypeptide(L)'
;MAPSTNPPDLNSATTHGYQNEIVIAVMGTTGTGKSSFIKLLTGNNSVKIGNSLESETSNVQIIRFCDASSGRNVTIVDTPGFDDSRAGVTDTDILRTITDFLLREYDENRKLNGLVYLQRISDPRFGGQSARNLRMFRDLCGTKAYKNVVVLTTFWDQLPSEEEGIKREGQLKMRFFKDLVDGGACFMPHDRSIESACRVLTHIFTLAPAIAQIQTEIRIEGKKLEDTSAGSVLREEVERLIAKHRKEVAELKAEIETIREGDRAVRRELEEERVKLQQALVRWEKERSELKEGLAEAKKSRECLEEQTSSLQAQLNQRKSTRQETYKTASGEVVIRAESPPPPYEERNSLQRKFSGSAGDKFEFMHSDRYPPYLKCIPRKYRTGVMEIFNFTSLIETTAMLFIQPELLVKLRYLAPEADSIRCIQDLIDRNYRLHEKSRQMAGAKGDRDMYYSKNIGHRDDWYTDAAFGQQQLTGTNPTTITLAPQQWIDEFKSVAQIQQRIDMTRLLDDDPECLYVQDYSDFRSVMGVSASAEFMTDGRYGCAAVILFHLEPEGQLHPLAIVIDYKGSMERSVCIFNRRILSTSAGDEASEWPWRYAKMCAQVSDWLRHEVAVHLVNTHLVEEVIIVAAHRTIDPAHIIFKLLEPHWQTTLSLNEAARLTLVPKIIVGMVGFTHAQTYAFLKAAYSKFNWTNCYVPNDLHRRGFPIEDLDKFKYHNCGYARNIARMWDIIRNFVSLVLTGAYGDDEDVANDKDLAAFCREIRSQKGGQLFSFPDIKTLDELIDFVTMCIHVASPQHTAVNYLQQYYQTFIPNKPAALYAPLPKSLSQLQNFGEKDILAALPINRPRDWLVMAQVPYLLSFEVPDDSNILHYAVATCQSTSSPAIIRDAARVLRDDLEDFISIVAQNSEELDDQQTPYLVLDPSKTAISILI
;
A
#
# COMPACT_ATOMS: atom_id res chain seq x y z
N MET A 1 -11.24 42.99 84.06
CA MET A 1 -10.67 41.62 84.05
C MET A 1 -11.10 40.94 82.76
N ALA A 2 -10.40 39.91 82.29
CA ALA A 2 -10.59 39.36 80.95
C ALA A 2 -11.96 38.65 80.75
N PRO A 3 -12.71 38.97 79.69
CA PRO A 3 -13.78 38.15 79.12
C PRO A 3 -13.29 37.53 77.79
N SER A 4 -13.21 36.20 77.64
CA SER A 4 -14.33 35.27 77.36
C SER A 4 -15.00 35.51 76.01
N THR A 5 -14.78 34.61 75.05
CA THR A 5 -15.24 34.69 73.64
C THR A 5 -16.32 33.66 73.29
N ASN A 6 -17.04 33.96 72.20
CA ASN A 6 -17.98 33.14 71.40
C ASN A 6 -19.47 33.51 71.58
N PRO A 7 -20.32 33.23 70.56
CA PRO A 7 -20.32 33.71 69.16
C PRO A 7 -21.62 34.57 68.94
N PRO A 8 -22.17 34.95 67.75
CA PRO A 8 -22.11 34.43 66.37
C PRO A 8 -21.63 35.55 65.37
N ASP A 9 -21.89 35.61 64.05
CA ASP A 9 -22.83 34.88 63.16
C ASP A 9 -22.38 34.85 61.68
N LEU A 10 -23.07 34.08 60.84
CA LEU A 10 -22.82 33.95 59.39
C LEU A 10 -23.71 34.91 58.57
N ASN A 11 -23.10 35.79 57.76
CA ASN A 11 -23.43 36.05 56.33
C ASN A 11 -22.84 37.38 55.82
N SER A 12 -21.66 37.35 55.16
CA SER A 12 -21.16 38.48 54.36
C SER A 12 -20.11 38.07 53.32
N ALA A 13 -20.34 36.96 52.61
CA ALA A 13 -19.35 36.34 51.71
C ALA A 13 -19.77 36.38 50.22
N THR A 14 -19.64 37.55 49.58
CA THR A 14 -19.72 37.69 48.11
C THR A 14 -18.76 38.75 47.58
N THR A 15 -18.40 38.62 46.29
CA THR A 15 -17.68 39.62 45.47
C THR A 15 -16.31 40.10 45.98
N HIS A 16 -15.29 39.24 45.94
CA HIS A 16 -13.88 39.56 45.59
C HIS A 16 -13.08 38.23 45.49
N GLY A 17 -13.14 37.52 44.35
CA GLY A 17 -12.52 36.18 44.24
C GLY A 17 -12.13 35.65 42.85
N TYR A 18 -12.55 36.29 41.75
CA TYR A 18 -12.40 35.73 40.38
C TYR A 18 -11.29 36.37 39.53
N GLN A 19 -10.42 37.22 40.08
CA GLN A 19 -9.35 37.90 39.32
C GLN A 19 -8.01 37.14 39.25
N ASN A 20 -7.94 35.90 39.77
CA ASN A 20 -6.67 35.15 39.90
C ASN A 20 -6.78 33.66 39.49
N GLU A 21 -7.81 33.29 38.70
CA GLU A 21 -7.99 31.96 38.09
C GLU A 21 -7.39 31.97 36.68
N ILE A 22 -6.54 30.98 36.36
CA ILE A 22 -5.89 30.80 35.07
C ILE A 22 -6.61 29.69 34.30
N VAL A 23 -7.21 29.98 33.15
CA VAL A 23 -7.97 28.99 32.35
C VAL A 23 -7.16 28.53 31.14
N ILE A 24 -7.01 27.21 30.98
CA ILE A 24 -6.17 26.59 29.94
C ILE A 24 -6.96 25.47 29.24
N ALA A 25 -7.09 25.55 27.93
CA ALA A 25 -7.68 24.48 27.12
C ALA A 25 -6.58 23.64 26.45
N VAL A 26 -6.70 22.30 26.54
CA VAL A 26 -5.72 21.34 26.01
C VAL A 26 -6.35 20.58 24.84
N MET A 27 -5.76 20.69 23.65
CA MET A 27 -6.29 20.20 22.37
C MET A 27 -5.21 19.42 21.58
N GLY A 28 -5.63 18.77 20.50
CA GLY A 28 -4.78 17.91 19.66
C GLY A 28 -5.47 16.57 19.34
N THR A 29 -4.91 15.79 18.42
CA THR A 29 -5.51 14.51 17.98
C THR A 29 -5.48 13.43 19.07
N THR A 30 -6.10 12.28 18.81
CA THR A 30 -6.14 11.17 19.78
C THR A 30 -4.74 10.57 19.98
N GLY A 31 -4.37 10.27 21.22
CA GLY A 31 -3.06 9.68 21.53
C GLY A 31 -1.86 10.64 21.61
N THR A 32 -2.02 11.95 21.39
CA THR A 32 -0.91 12.94 21.50
C THR A 32 -0.46 13.27 22.94
N GLY A 33 -0.92 12.51 23.95
CA GLY A 33 -0.44 12.63 25.33
C GLY A 33 -1.20 13.61 26.22
N LYS A 34 -2.34 14.18 25.76
CA LYS A 34 -3.14 15.19 26.50
C LYS A 34 -3.37 14.84 27.97
N SER A 35 -4.08 13.74 28.25
CA SER A 35 -4.41 13.34 29.62
C SER A 35 -3.16 12.94 30.44
N SER A 36 -2.05 12.55 29.80
CA SER A 36 -0.77 12.31 30.47
C SER A 36 -0.11 13.61 30.95
N PHE A 37 -0.03 14.63 30.08
CA PHE A 37 0.45 15.97 30.42
C PHE A 37 -0.39 16.60 31.56
N ILE A 38 -1.71 16.44 31.49
CA ILE A 38 -2.65 16.91 32.53
C ILE A 38 -2.45 16.15 33.84
N LYS A 39 -2.25 14.82 33.80
CA LYS A 39 -1.97 14.03 35.01
C LYS A 39 -0.66 14.42 35.68
N LEU A 40 0.40 14.69 34.90
CA LEU A 40 1.68 15.19 35.41
C LEU A 40 1.47 16.50 36.17
N LEU A 41 0.86 17.51 35.53
CA LEU A 41 0.64 18.84 36.13
C LEU A 41 -0.21 18.83 37.40
N THR A 42 -1.18 17.92 37.49
CA THR A 42 -2.19 17.92 38.56
C THR A 42 -1.90 16.94 39.69
N GLY A 43 -0.99 15.98 39.49
CA GLY A 43 -0.78 14.83 40.38
C GLY A 43 -2.02 13.93 40.55
N ASN A 44 -3.09 14.16 39.78
CA ASN A 44 -4.41 13.64 40.10
C ASN A 44 -4.59 12.21 39.56
N ASN A 45 -4.59 11.24 40.48
CA ASN A 45 -4.76 9.83 40.15
C ASN A 45 -6.14 9.44 39.61
N SER A 46 -7.16 10.32 39.70
CA SER A 46 -8.44 10.09 39.02
C SER A 46 -8.37 10.32 37.50
N VAL A 47 -7.34 11.01 37.00
CA VAL A 47 -7.07 11.10 35.57
C VAL A 47 -6.59 9.73 35.07
N LYS A 48 -7.44 9.07 34.28
CA LYS A 48 -7.09 7.85 33.57
C LYS A 48 -6.19 8.19 32.39
N ILE A 49 -5.03 7.54 32.35
CA ILE A 49 -4.23 7.45 31.11
C ILE A 49 -4.63 6.11 30.49
N GLY A 50 -5.22 6.16 29.30
CA GLY A 50 -5.63 4.96 28.59
C GLY A 50 -4.44 4.22 28.00
N ASN A 51 -4.30 2.95 28.36
CA ASN A 51 -3.32 2.02 27.77
C ASN A 51 -3.96 1.15 26.66
N SER A 52 -5.10 1.59 26.10
CA SER A 52 -5.86 0.89 25.06
C SER A 52 -5.88 1.69 23.75
N LEU A 53 -6.33 1.05 22.66
CA LEU A 53 -6.47 1.68 21.34
C LEU A 53 -7.77 2.53 21.19
N GLU A 54 -8.57 2.65 22.26
CA GLU A 54 -9.82 3.41 22.28
C GLU A 54 -9.69 4.66 23.16
N SER A 55 -10.30 5.76 22.73
CA SER A 55 -10.27 7.05 23.46
C SER A 55 -11.05 6.94 24.77
N GLU A 56 -10.41 7.14 25.93
CA GLU A 56 -11.10 7.01 27.23
C GLU A 56 -11.88 8.29 27.65
N THR A 57 -11.50 9.47 27.17
CA THR A 57 -12.08 10.77 27.59
C THR A 57 -13.38 11.07 26.84
N SER A 58 -14.54 10.67 27.38
CA SER A 58 -15.85 10.74 26.68
C SER A 58 -16.55 12.10 26.71
N ASN A 59 -16.12 13.02 27.57
CA ASN A 59 -16.66 14.37 27.72
C ASN A 59 -15.49 15.31 28.06
N VAL A 60 -15.67 16.61 27.83
CA VAL A 60 -14.71 17.63 28.30
C VAL A 60 -14.59 17.56 29.83
N GLN A 61 -13.36 17.44 30.34
CA GLN A 61 -13.08 17.36 31.78
C GLN A 61 -12.44 18.65 32.28
N ILE A 62 -13.09 19.29 33.25
CA ILE A 62 -12.59 20.49 33.91
C ILE A 62 -11.88 20.08 35.20
N ILE A 63 -10.57 20.29 35.28
CA ILE A 63 -9.73 19.93 36.42
C ILE A 63 -9.16 21.20 37.03
N ARG A 64 -9.51 21.44 38.30
CA ARG A 64 -9.06 22.61 39.08
C ARG A 64 -8.03 22.20 40.12
N PHE A 65 -6.95 22.97 40.23
CA PHE A 65 -5.92 22.83 41.26
C PHE A 65 -5.29 24.18 41.58
N CYS A 66 -4.60 24.29 42.72
CA CYS A 66 -3.68 25.40 42.96
C CYS A 66 -2.27 24.93 42.57
N ASP A 67 -1.59 25.68 41.70
CA ASP A 67 -0.18 25.42 41.42
C ASP A 67 0.66 25.82 42.65
N ALA A 68 1.44 24.86 43.15
CA ALA A 68 2.27 25.04 44.33
C ALA A 68 3.48 25.97 44.11
N SER A 69 3.87 26.22 42.86
CA SER A 69 5.03 27.08 42.54
C SER A 69 4.69 28.57 42.49
N SER A 70 3.49 28.95 42.00
CA SER A 70 3.03 30.35 41.88
C SER A 70 1.90 30.74 42.84
N GLY A 71 1.26 29.78 43.50
CA GLY A 71 0.07 30.01 44.35
C GLY A 71 -1.18 30.43 43.58
N ARG A 72 -1.21 30.23 42.25
CA ARG A 72 -2.37 30.56 41.40
C ARG A 72 -3.32 29.38 41.27
N ASN A 73 -4.61 29.68 41.22
CA ASN A 73 -5.63 28.68 40.87
C ASN A 73 -5.61 28.46 39.35
N VAL A 74 -5.48 27.21 38.92
CA VAL A 74 -5.41 26.81 37.52
C VAL A 74 -6.57 25.86 37.21
N THR A 75 -7.28 26.16 36.13
CA THR A 75 -8.38 25.38 35.57
C THR A 75 -7.94 24.87 34.21
N ILE A 76 -7.56 23.59 34.16
CA ILE A 76 -7.19 22.89 32.93
C ILE A 76 -8.39 22.13 32.39
N VAL A 77 -8.54 22.14 31.07
CA VAL A 77 -9.67 21.57 30.35
C VAL A 77 -9.15 20.51 29.38
N ASP A 78 -9.35 19.23 29.71
CA ASP A 78 -9.07 18.12 28.78
C ASP A 78 -10.21 18.04 27.74
N THR A 79 -9.86 18.01 26.46
CA THR A 79 -10.82 17.94 25.35
C THR A 79 -10.71 16.60 24.62
N PRO A 80 -11.81 16.02 24.11
CA PRO A 80 -11.74 14.88 23.19
C PRO A 80 -10.85 15.20 21.98
N GLY A 81 -10.11 14.23 21.47
CA GLY A 81 -9.20 14.44 20.33
C GLY A 81 -9.95 14.49 19.01
N PHE A 82 -9.60 15.43 18.11
CA PHE A 82 -10.28 15.69 16.82
C PHE A 82 -10.33 14.53 15.79
N ASP A 83 -9.89 13.32 16.16
CA ASP A 83 -10.13 12.07 15.42
C ASP A 83 -10.46 10.98 16.47
N ASP A 84 -11.69 10.94 16.96
CA ASP A 84 -12.10 10.01 18.02
C ASP A 84 -12.72 8.75 17.42
N SER A 85 -12.07 7.60 17.65
CA SER A 85 -12.42 6.31 17.02
C SER A 85 -13.65 5.61 17.60
N ARG A 86 -14.32 6.19 18.60
CA ARG A 86 -15.45 5.53 19.28
C ARG A 86 -16.74 5.52 18.48
N ALA A 87 -17.47 4.41 18.60
CA ALA A 87 -18.79 4.27 18.02
C ALA A 87 -19.77 5.32 18.58
N GLY A 88 -20.25 6.22 17.72
CA GLY A 88 -21.26 7.21 18.06
C GLY A 88 -20.74 8.58 18.49
N VAL A 89 -19.43 8.86 18.32
CA VAL A 89 -18.87 10.21 18.42
C VAL A 89 -18.43 10.66 17.02
N THR A 90 -18.65 11.94 16.70
CA THR A 90 -18.28 12.55 15.41
C THR A 90 -17.43 13.80 15.63
N ASP A 91 -16.68 14.21 14.60
CA ASP A 91 -15.90 15.46 14.62
C ASP A 91 -16.81 16.68 14.88
N THR A 92 -18.07 16.61 14.43
CA THR A 92 -19.14 17.58 14.73
C THR A 92 -19.44 17.64 16.22
N ASP A 93 -19.55 16.51 16.91
CA ASP A 93 -19.78 16.47 18.35
C ASP A 93 -18.59 17.02 19.15
N ILE A 94 -17.37 16.77 18.68
CA ILE A 94 -16.14 17.22 19.34
C ILE A 94 -15.99 18.73 19.20
N LEU A 95 -16.12 19.26 17.97
CA LEU A 95 -16.14 20.70 17.71
C LEU A 95 -17.26 21.38 18.51
N ARG A 96 -18.46 20.80 18.54
CA ARG A 96 -19.60 21.31 19.30
C ARG A 96 -19.32 21.34 20.80
N THR A 97 -18.82 20.26 21.39
CA THR A 97 -18.54 20.17 22.83
C THR A 97 -17.43 21.13 23.27
N ILE A 98 -16.39 21.29 22.45
CA ILE A 98 -15.34 22.30 22.65
C ILE A 98 -15.96 23.70 22.57
N THR A 99 -16.84 23.95 21.60
CA THR A 99 -17.50 25.25 21.41
C THR A 99 -18.42 25.59 22.58
N ASP A 100 -19.29 24.66 23.01
CA ASP A 100 -20.17 24.82 24.18
C ASP A 100 -19.37 25.21 25.44
N PHE A 101 -18.22 24.56 25.67
CA PHE A 101 -17.31 24.91 26.75
C PHE A 101 -16.76 26.34 26.61
N LEU A 102 -16.19 26.69 25.45
CA LEU A 102 -15.60 28.00 25.21
C LEU A 102 -16.64 29.12 25.36
N LEU A 103 -17.85 28.91 24.84
CA LEU A 103 -18.97 29.85 24.98
C LEU A 103 -19.39 30.01 26.44
N ARG A 104 -19.46 28.91 27.20
CA ARG A 104 -19.81 28.95 28.61
C ARG A 104 -18.80 29.75 29.45
N GLU A 105 -17.51 29.56 29.23
CA GLU A 105 -16.48 30.35 29.93
C GLU A 105 -16.63 31.85 29.62
N TYR A 106 -16.88 32.18 28.35
CA TYR A 106 -17.12 33.55 27.90
C TYR A 106 -18.37 34.16 28.57
N ASP A 107 -19.47 33.42 28.63
CA ASP A 107 -20.72 33.86 29.27
C ASP A 107 -20.58 34.03 30.79
N GLU A 108 -19.75 33.20 31.44
CA GLU A 108 -19.35 33.34 32.85
C GLU A 108 -18.18 34.35 33.03
N ASN A 109 -17.86 35.15 32.00
CA ASN A 109 -16.84 36.20 31.94
C ASN A 109 -15.40 35.74 32.30
N ARG A 110 -15.09 34.46 32.11
CA ARG A 110 -13.73 33.91 32.18
C ARG A 110 -13.10 33.89 30.79
N LYS A 111 -11.86 34.34 30.71
CA LYS A 111 -11.07 34.44 29.46
C LYS A 111 -9.92 33.44 29.50
N LEU A 112 -9.52 32.95 28.33
CA LEU A 112 -8.52 31.90 28.21
C LEU A 112 -7.12 32.49 28.31
N ASN A 113 -6.29 31.96 29.20
CA ASN A 113 -4.88 32.34 29.30
C ASN A 113 -4.03 31.58 28.27
N GLY A 114 -4.32 30.29 28.06
CA GLY A 114 -3.55 29.42 27.18
C GLY A 114 -4.39 28.42 26.40
N LEU A 115 -3.97 28.15 25.16
CA LEU A 115 -4.51 27.14 24.25
C LEU A 115 -3.36 26.19 23.87
N VAL A 116 -3.28 25.03 24.52
CA VAL A 116 -2.17 24.09 24.33
C VAL A 116 -2.54 23.06 23.28
N TYR A 117 -1.87 23.07 22.12
CA TYR A 117 -2.05 22.10 21.05
C TYR A 117 -0.92 21.06 21.10
N LEU A 118 -1.24 19.80 21.42
CA LEU A 118 -0.27 18.72 21.51
C LEU A 118 -0.07 18.05 20.15
N GLN A 119 1.15 18.11 19.65
CA GLN A 119 1.61 17.43 18.44
C GLN A 119 2.66 16.38 18.81
N ARG A 120 2.57 15.18 18.24
CA ARG A 120 3.65 14.19 18.30
C ARG A 120 4.76 14.60 17.33
N ILE A 121 6.02 14.46 17.76
CA ILE A 121 7.18 14.70 16.90
C ILE A 121 7.73 13.40 16.27
N SER A 122 7.35 12.25 16.83
CA SER A 122 7.69 10.92 16.30
C SER A 122 6.90 10.53 15.06
N ASP A 123 5.68 11.06 14.87
CA ASP A 123 4.84 10.84 13.68
C ASP A 123 5.65 11.06 12.38
N PRO A 124 5.82 10.05 11.50
CA PRO A 124 6.76 10.13 10.38
C PRO A 124 6.26 11.02 9.22
N ARG A 125 4.95 11.32 9.16
CA ARG A 125 4.33 12.13 8.10
C ARG A 125 3.23 13.01 8.68
N PHE A 126 3.21 14.31 8.35
CA PHE A 126 2.13 15.22 8.74
C PHE A 126 0.94 15.07 7.76
N GLY A 127 0.09 14.07 8.00
CA GLY A 127 -0.98 13.66 7.10
C GLY A 127 -2.16 14.64 6.97
N GLY A 128 -3.03 14.38 5.99
CA GLY A 128 -4.18 15.24 5.65
C GLY A 128 -5.16 15.47 6.80
N GLN A 129 -5.38 14.46 7.67
CA GLN A 129 -6.20 14.60 8.89
C GLN A 129 -5.55 15.55 9.90
N SER A 130 -4.25 15.41 10.17
CA SER A 130 -3.49 16.34 11.03
C SER A 130 -3.53 17.78 10.49
N ALA A 131 -3.45 17.95 9.17
CA ALA A 131 -3.57 19.26 8.51
C ALA A 131 -4.99 19.85 8.58
N ARG A 132 -6.03 19.02 8.42
CA ARG A 132 -7.45 19.39 8.63
C ARG A 132 -7.70 19.86 10.06
N ASN A 133 -7.19 19.12 11.04
CA ASN A 133 -7.47 19.36 12.45
C ASN A 133 -6.66 20.56 12.98
N LEU A 134 -5.43 20.75 12.48
CA LEU A 134 -4.68 21.98 12.68
C LEU A 134 -5.40 23.19 12.07
N ARG A 135 -6.03 23.05 10.90
CA ARG A 135 -6.85 24.12 10.30
C ARG A 135 -8.08 24.45 11.16
N MET A 136 -8.87 23.45 11.56
CA MET A 136 -10.01 23.66 12.47
C MET A 136 -9.58 24.33 13.78
N PHE A 137 -8.46 23.90 14.38
CA PHE A 137 -7.91 24.53 15.59
C PHE A 137 -7.49 25.99 15.36
N ARG A 138 -6.77 26.28 14.27
CA ARG A 138 -6.38 27.64 13.88
C ARG A 138 -7.58 28.55 13.71
N ASP A 139 -8.59 28.10 12.97
CA ASP A 139 -9.76 28.90 12.62
C ASP A 139 -10.71 29.07 13.82
N LEU A 140 -10.73 28.12 14.75
CA LEU A 140 -11.39 28.21 16.06
C LEU A 140 -10.74 29.26 16.96
N CYS A 141 -9.40 29.29 17.00
CA CYS A 141 -8.63 30.24 17.81
C CYS A 141 -8.61 31.64 17.22
N GLY A 142 -8.31 31.75 15.93
CA GLY A 142 -8.09 32.99 15.18
C GLY A 142 -6.82 33.76 15.58
N THR A 143 -6.33 34.58 14.64
CA THR A 143 -5.02 35.26 14.70
C THR A 143 -4.81 36.11 15.97
N LYS A 144 -5.88 36.72 16.51
CA LYS A 144 -5.85 37.52 17.76
C LYS A 144 -5.44 36.70 19.00
N ALA A 145 -5.69 35.39 18.99
CA ALA A 145 -5.38 34.47 20.07
C ALA A 145 -4.13 33.60 19.81
N TYR A 146 -3.46 33.72 18.66
CA TYR A 146 -2.27 32.90 18.34
C TYR A 146 -1.13 33.10 19.35
N LYS A 147 -0.91 34.32 19.83
CA LYS A 147 0.00 34.65 20.96
C LYS A 147 -0.34 33.96 22.30
N ASN A 148 -1.53 33.35 22.42
CA ASN A 148 -1.96 32.56 23.57
C ASN A 148 -1.93 31.05 23.28
N VAL A 149 -1.50 30.64 22.07
CA VAL A 149 -1.31 29.24 21.70
C VAL A 149 0.09 28.78 22.12
N VAL A 150 0.15 27.61 22.74
CA VAL A 150 1.39 26.85 22.95
C VAL A 150 1.29 25.57 22.12
N VAL A 151 2.16 25.41 21.12
CA VAL A 151 2.33 24.13 20.41
C VAL A 151 3.31 23.30 21.21
N LEU A 152 2.80 22.23 21.83
CA LEU A 152 3.57 21.35 22.70
C LEU A 152 4.00 20.11 21.90
N THR A 153 5.30 20.01 21.59
CA THR A 153 5.86 18.87 20.85
C THR A 153 6.18 17.74 21.84
N THR A 154 5.68 16.55 21.54
CA THR A 154 5.62 15.40 22.47
C THR A 154 6.17 14.13 21.82
N PHE A 155 6.56 13.14 22.63
CA PHE A 155 7.17 11.88 22.19
C PHE A 155 8.59 12.06 21.60
N TRP A 156 9.37 12.99 22.15
CA TRP A 156 10.79 13.18 21.83
C TRP A 156 11.65 11.94 22.15
N ASP A 157 11.23 11.15 23.14
CA ASP A 157 11.82 9.86 23.53
C ASP A 157 11.68 8.74 22.49
N GLN A 158 10.91 8.97 21.42
CA GLN A 158 10.73 8.04 20.30
C GLN A 158 11.52 8.44 19.04
N LEU A 159 12.40 9.43 19.12
CA LEU A 159 13.27 9.83 18.02
C LEU A 159 14.68 9.23 18.17
N PRO A 160 15.38 8.92 17.05
CA PRO A 160 16.74 8.38 17.11
C PRO A 160 17.78 9.32 17.75
N SER A 161 17.55 10.64 17.67
CA SER A 161 18.41 11.66 18.29
C SER A 161 17.64 12.95 18.59
N GLU A 162 18.18 13.76 19.51
CA GLU A 162 17.68 15.11 19.78
C GLU A 162 17.83 16.03 18.56
N GLU A 163 18.87 15.86 17.75
CA GLU A 163 19.11 16.63 16.52
C GLU A 163 18.01 16.40 15.47
N GLU A 164 17.57 15.16 15.27
CA GLU A 164 16.42 14.84 14.41
C GLU A 164 15.13 15.46 14.96
N GLY A 165 14.98 15.55 16.29
CA GLY A 165 13.89 16.27 16.93
C GLY A 165 13.91 17.77 16.65
N ILE A 166 15.06 18.42 16.81
CA ILE A 166 15.24 19.85 16.50
C ILE A 166 14.95 20.11 15.00
N LYS A 167 15.41 19.24 14.12
CA LYS A 167 15.15 19.27 12.67
C LYS A 167 13.66 19.10 12.35
N ARG A 168 12.98 18.12 12.94
CA ARG A 168 11.52 17.91 12.77
C ARG A 168 10.70 19.07 13.33
N GLU A 169 11.04 19.60 14.51
CA GLU A 169 10.34 20.77 15.05
C GLU A 169 10.54 22.01 14.17
N GLY A 170 11.76 22.18 13.61
CA GLY A 170 12.04 23.20 12.59
C GLY A 170 11.14 23.06 11.36
N GLN A 171 10.93 21.84 10.86
CA GLN A 171 10.00 21.59 9.74
C GLN A 171 8.54 21.87 10.11
N LEU A 172 8.08 21.46 11.30
CA LEU A 172 6.74 21.75 11.81
C LEU A 172 6.48 23.26 11.88
N LYS A 173 7.42 24.00 12.49
CA LYS A 173 7.41 25.48 12.58
C LYS A 173 7.36 26.15 11.20
N MET A 174 8.22 25.72 10.27
CA MET A 174 8.41 26.42 8.99
C MET A 174 7.38 26.06 7.90
N ARG A 175 6.78 24.87 7.94
CA ARG A 175 5.82 24.40 6.90
C ARG A 175 4.38 24.38 7.36
N PHE A 176 4.07 23.75 8.49
CA PHE A 176 2.68 23.40 8.84
C PHE A 176 2.06 24.36 9.87
N PHE A 177 2.85 24.78 10.86
CA PHE A 177 2.42 25.67 11.94
C PHE A 177 2.83 27.13 11.69
N LYS A 178 3.37 27.48 10.51
CA LYS A 178 3.96 28.79 10.22
C LYS A 178 3.05 29.97 10.62
N ASP A 179 1.78 29.94 10.23
CA ASP A 179 0.86 31.05 10.52
C ASP A 179 0.57 31.23 12.02
N LEU A 180 0.72 30.17 12.84
CA LEU A 180 0.66 30.26 14.30
C LEU A 180 1.94 30.90 14.85
N VAL A 181 3.11 30.47 14.37
CA VAL A 181 4.43 31.03 14.75
C VAL A 181 4.52 32.52 14.41
N ASP A 182 4.14 32.90 13.19
CA ASP A 182 4.09 34.29 12.72
C ASP A 182 3.10 35.14 13.54
N GLY A 183 2.03 34.53 14.07
CA GLY A 183 1.08 35.16 14.99
C GLY A 183 1.49 35.13 16.46
N GLY A 184 2.72 34.69 16.78
CA GLY A 184 3.30 34.73 18.11
C GLY A 184 3.06 33.49 18.99
N ALA A 185 2.59 32.37 18.44
CA ALA A 185 2.44 31.12 19.19
C ALA A 185 3.80 30.58 19.65
N CYS A 186 3.86 30.11 20.90
CA CYS A 186 5.09 29.53 21.45
C CYS A 186 5.19 28.04 21.09
N PHE A 187 6.39 27.57 20.75
CA PHE A 187 6.69 26.14 20.61
C PHE A 187 7.51 25.68 21.81
N MET A 188 7.13 24.56 22.42
CA MET A 188 7.81 24.02 23.60
C MET A 188 7.96 22.49 23.51
N PRO A 189 9.16 21.92 23.77
CA PRO A 189 9.34 20.48 23.87
C PRO A 189 8.91 19.94 25.23
N HIS A 190 8.19 18.82 25.21
CA HIS A 190 7.76 18.05 26.38
C HIS A 190 8.30 16.62 26.35
N ASP A 191 9.24 16.39 27.27
CA ASP A 191 9.99 15.17 27.57
C ASP A 191 9.27 14.22 28.55
N ARG A 192 7.98 14.48 28.84
CA ARG A 192 7.16 13.82 29.88
C ARG A 192 7.64 14.00 31.34
N SER A 193 8.62 14.87 31.61
CA SER A 193 8.97 15.29 32.98
C SER A 193 7.93 16.24 33.58
N ILE A 194 7.95 16.39 34.91
CA ILE A 194 7.14 17.41 35.59
C ILE A 194 7.74 18.81 35.37
N GLU A 195 9.06 18.90 35.28
CA GLU A 195 9.81 20.12 35.03
C GLU A 195 9.39 20.76 33.69
N SER A 196 9.34 19.98 32.60
CA SER A 196 8.95 20.51 31.30
C SER A 196 7.46 20.90 31.24
N ALA A 197 6.60 20.20 31.97
CA ALA A 197 5.20 20.59 32.09
C ALA A 197 5.04 21.90 32.89
N CYS A 198 5.77 22.08 33.99
CA CYS A 198 5.81 23.32 34.77
C CYS A 198 6.39 24.51 33.97
N ARG A 199 7.32 24.29 33.02
CA ARG A 199 7.75 25.33 32.06
C ARG A 199 6.56 25.88 31.26
N VAL A 200 5.63 25.03 30.82
CA VAL A 200 4.44 25.44 30.04
C VAL A 200 3.49 26.30 30.89
N LEU A 201 3.20 25.89 32.13
CA LEU A 201 2.38 26.71 33.04
C LEU A 201 3.05 28.06 33.32
N THR A 202 4.35 28.06 33.62
CA THR A 202 5.13 29.28 33.88
C THR A 202 5.06 30.26 32.71
N HIS A 203 5.15 29.76 31.47
CA HIS A 203 4.95 30.58 30.28
C HIS A 203 3.52 31.14 30.20
N ILE A 204 2.49 30.30 30.33
CA ILE A 204 1.07 30.69 30.25
C ILE A 204 0.69 31.72 31.33
N PHE A 205 1.32 31.67 32.51
CA PHE A 205 1.15 32.66 33.58
C PHE A 205 1.61 34.08 33.23
N THR A 206 2.38 34.26 32.14
CA THR A 206 2.76 35.58 31.59
C THR A 206 1.77 36.12 30.56
N LEU A 207 0.86 35.28 30.04
CA LEU A 207 0.00 35.62 28.91
C LEU A 207 -1.28 36.33 29.35
N ALA A 208 -1.51 37.51 28.76
CA ALA A 208 -2.75 38.25 28.96
C ALA A 208 -3.95 37.49 28.35
N PRO A 209 -5.09 37.35 29.05
CA PRO A 209 -6.20 36.51 28.58
C PRO A 209 -6.79 36.96 27.24
N ALA A 210 -7.10 35.98 26.39
CA ALA A 210 -7.67 36.17 25.07
C ALA A 210 -9.12 35.63 24.96
N ILE A 211 -9.74 35.99 23.84
CA ILE A 211 -11.04 35.48 23.37
C ILE A 211 -10.75 34.81 22.02
N ALA A 212 -11.17 33.56 21.87
CA ALA A 212 -11.05 32.80 20.63
C ALA A 212 -12.04 33.32 19.56
N GLN A 213 -11.68 33.15 18.28
CA GLN A 213 -12.52 33.56 17.16
C GLN A 213 -13.91 32.93 17.26
N ILE A 214 -14.04 31.65 17.59
CA ILE A 214 -15.33 30.96 17.68
C ILE A 214 -16.28 31.58 18.74
N GLN A 215 -15.74 32.12 19.85
CA GLN A 215 -16.51 32.84 20.86
C GLN A 215 -17.04 34.17 20.29
N THR A 216 -16.19 34.89 19.54
CA THR A 216 -16.56 36.15 18.86
C THR A 216 -17.64 35.89 17.81
N GLU A 217 -17.45 34.86 16.98
CA GLU A 217 -18.34 34.52 15.88
C GLU A 217 -19.76 34.18 16.37
N ILE A 218 -19.89 33.41 17.45
CA ILE A 218 -21.22 32.99 17.94
C ILE A 218 -21.84 34.02 18.89
N ARG A 219 -21.08 34.67 19.79
CA ARG A 219 -21.64 35.62 20.79
C ARG A 219 -21.69 37.08 20.35
N ILE A 220 -20.83 37.50 19.42
CA ILE A 220 -20.74 38.90 18.97
C ILE A 220 -21.26 39.04 17.53
N GLU A 221 -20.90 38.12 16.64
CA GLU A 221 -21.35 38.14 15.23
C GLU A 221 -22.66 37.36 14.99
N GLY A 222 -23.12 36.57 15.98
CA GLY A 222 -24.40 35.85 15.93
C GLY A 222 -24.43 34.64 14.98
N LYS A 223 -23.28 34.14 14.53
CA LYS A 223 -23.17 32.97 13.64
C LYS A 223 -23.66 31.69 14.34
N LYS A 224 -24.22 30.77 13.55
CA LYS A 224 -24.36 29.36 13.96
C LYS A 224 -23.00 28.66 13.98
N LEU A 225 -22.92 27.48 14.61
CA LEU A 225 -21.72 26.64 14.58
C LEU A 225 -21.23 26.35 13.15
N GLU A 226 -22.11 25.97 12.22
CA GLU A 226 -21.76 25.75 10.80
C GLU A 226 -21.16 26.99 10.09
N ASP A 227 -21.51 28.20 10.54
CA ASP A 227 -21.11 29.47 9.94
C ASP A 227 -19.91 30.12 10.64
N THR A 228 -19.35 29.45 11.65
CA THR A 228 -18.03 29.77 12.19
C THR A 228 -16.93 29.37 11.21
N SER A 229 -15.78 30.03 11.31
CA SER A 229 -14.62 29.72 10.47
C SER A 229 -14.15 28.26 10.65
N ALA A 230 -14.23 27.72 11.87
CA ALA A 230 -13.92 26.31 12.13
C ALA A 230 -15.02 25.34 11.62
N GLY A 231 -16.29 25.69 11.80
CA GLY A 231 -17.42 24.88 11.35
C GLY A 231 -17.54 24.79 9.83
N SER A 232 -17.11 25.82 9.08
CA SER A 232 -17.10 25.78 7.62
C SER A 232 -16.13 24.73 7.08
N VAL A 233 -14.96 24.55 7.71
CA VAL A 233 -13.98 23.50 7.33
C VAL A 233 -14.57 22.10 7.45
N LEU A 234 -15.39 21.87 8.48
CA LEU A 234 -16.08 20.60 8.68
C LEU A 234 -17.28 20.43 7.73
N ARG A 235 -18.05 21.49 7.47
CA ARG A 235 -19.17 21.50 6.52
C ARG A 235 -18.71 21.15 5.11
N GLU A 236 -17.59 21.71 4.64
CA GLU A 236 -17.03 21.39 3.32
C GLU A 236 -16.72 19.89 3.15
N GLU A 237 -16.21 19.24 4.21
CA GLU A 237 -15.89 17.81 4.17
C GLU A 237 -17.15 16.94 4.25
N VAL A 238 -18.10 17.25 5.14
CA VAL A 238 -19.37 16.52 5.23
C VAL A 238 -20.17 16.62 3.94
N GLU A 239 -20.24 17.80 3.30
CA GLU A 239 -20.95 17.97 2.02
C GLU A 239 -20.21 17.29 0.85
N ARG A 240 -18.87 17.26 0.85
CA ARG A 240 -18.03 16.48 -0.09
C ARG A 240 -18.27 14.97 0.05
N LEU A 241 -18.32 14.46 1.28
CA LEU A 241 -18.57 13.04 1.57
C LEU A 241 -20.00 12.63 1.19
N ILE A 242 -21.01 13.46 1.46
CA ILE A 242 -22.39 13.23 0.99
C ILE A 242 -22.45 13.18 -0.53
N ALA A 243 -21.78 14.09 -1.24
CA ALA A 243 -21.77 14.10 -2.70
C ALA A 243 -21.13 12.83 -3.27
N LYS A 244 -20.01 12.36 -2.69
CA LYS A 244 -19.34 11.09 -3.04
C LYS A 244 -20.29 9.88 -2.85
N HIS A 245 -20.76 9.65 -1.64
CA HIS A 245 -21.62 8.49 -1.32
C HIS A 245 -22.96 8.53 -2.08
N ARG A 246 -23.56 9.71 -2.30
CA ARG A 246 -24.81 9.85 -3.06
C ARG A 246 -24.64 9.46 -4.53
N LYS A 247 -23.47 9.76 -5.14
CA LYS A 247 -23.14 9.37 -6.51
C LYS A 247 -22.91 7.86 -6.61
N GLU A 248 -22.07 7.29 -5.73
CA GLU A 248 -21.78 5.85 -5.68
C GLU A 248 -23.07 5.02 -5.49
N VAL A 249 -23.99 5.48 -4.62
CA VAL A 249 -25.31 4.87 -4.39
C VAL A 249 -26.24 4.97 -5.61
N ALA A 250 -26.07 5.96 -6.49
CA ALA A 250 -26.86 6.07 -7.73
C ALA A 250 -26.30 5.18 -8.84
N GLU A 251 -24.98 5.07 -8.95
CA GLU A 251 -24.28 4.24 -9.92
C GLU A 251 -24.54 2.74 -9.67
N LEU A 252 -24.44 2.29 -8.41
CA LEU A 252 -24.81 0.92 -8.02
C LEU A 252 -26.29 0.60 -8.28
N LYS A 253 -27.20 1.58 -8.22
CA LYS A 253 -28.62 1.36 -8.58
C LYS A 253 -28.76 1.08 -10.08
N ALA A 254 -28.11 1.89 -10.92
CA ALA A 254 -28.10 1.66 -12.37
C ALA A 254 -27.45 0.31 -12.72
N GLU A 255 -26.33 -0.06 -12.08
CA GLU A 255 -25.67 -1.35 -12.30
C GLU A 255 -26.59 -2.53 -11.96
N ILE A 256 -27.22 -2.51 -10.77
CA ILE A 256 -28.21 -3.52 -10.32
C ILE A 256 -29.42 -3.64 -11.25
N GLU A 257 -29.82 -2.56 -11.93
CA GLU A 257 -30.91 -2.54 -12.92
C GLU A 257 -30.51 -3.15 -14.28
N THR A 258 -29.22 -3.10 -14.66
CA THR A 258 -28.72 -3.73 -15.90
C THR A 258 -28.52 -5.25 -15.80
N ILE A 259 -28.47 -5.82 -14.59
CA ILE A 259 -28.16 -7.24 -14.37
C ILE A 259 -29.37 -8.13 -14.66
N ARG A 260 -29.19 -9.07 -15.59
CA ARG A 260 -30.19 -10.08 -15.99
C ARG A 260 -30.60 -10.95 -14.79
N GLU A 261 -31.88 -11.27 -14.70
CA GLU A 261 -32.51 -11.91 -13.52
C GLU A 261 -31.95 -13.29 -13.13
N GLY A 262 -31.21 -13.96 -14.03
CA GLY A 262 -30.50 -15.20 -13.71
C GLY A 262 -29.35 -15.01 -12.71
N ASP A 263 -28.70 -13.84 -12.69
CA ASP A 263 -27.43 -13.62 -11.98
C ASP A 263 -27.63 -13.21 -10.51
N ARG A 264 -28.35 -14.07 -9.79
CA ARG A 264 -28.88 -13.82 -8.44
C ARG A 264 -27.80 -13.73 -7.34
N ALA A 265 -26.56 -14.09 -7.65
CA ALA A 265 -25.41 -13.92 -6.75
C ALA A 265 -24.84 -12.49 -6.86
N VAL A 266 -24.42 -12.08 -8.07
CA VAL A 266 -23.85 -10.74 -8.32
C VAL A 266 -24.84 -9.63 -7.95
N ARG A 267 -26.11 -9.78 -8.34
CA ARG A 267 -27.17 -8.82 -8.00
C ARG A 267 -27.42 -8.71 -6.48
N ARG A 268 -27.09 -9.74 -5.70
CA ARG A 268 -27.20 -9.72 -4.24
C ARG A 268 -25.99 -9.06 -3.60
N GLU A 269 -24.78 -9.30 -4.11
CA GLU A 269 -23.54 -8.70 -3.60
C GLU A 269 -23.56 -7.17 -3.76
N LEU A 270 -23.90 -6.68 -4.95
CA LEU A 270 -24.08 -5.24 -5.22
C LEU A 270 -25.21 -4.63 -4.40
N GLU A 271 -26.30 -5.36 -4.13
CA GLU A 271 -27.37 -4.88 -3.24
C GLU A 271 -26.91 -4.78 -1.78
N GLU A 272 -26.08 -5.71 -1.30
CA GLU A 272 -25.47 -5.65 0.02
C GLU A 272 -24.40 -4.54 0.13
N GLU A 273 -23.67 -4.23 -0.95
CA GLU A 273 -22.77 -3.06 -1.03
C GLU A 273 -23.55 -1.72 -1.07
N ARG A 274 -24.57 -1.63 -1.93
CA ARG A 274 -25.48 -0.48 -2.01
C ARG A 274 -26.12 -0.17 -0.66
N VAL A 275 -26.53 -1.19 0.11
CA VAL A 275 -27.08 -0.99 1.47
C VAL A 275 -26.05 -0.41 2.43
N LYS A 276 -24.78 -0.84 2.40
CA LYS A 276 -23.70 -0.25 3.23
C LYS A 276 -23.47 1.23 2.89
N LEU A 277 -23.36 1.56 1.59
CA LEU A 277 -23.16 2.94 1.14
C LEU A 277 -24.41 3.82 1.40
N GLN A 278 -25.62 3.27 1.29
CA GLN A 278 -26.87 3.94 1.66
C GLN A 278 -26.94 4.20 3.18
N GLN A 279 -26.41 3.32 4.04
CA GLN A 279 -26.27 3.54 5.48
C GLN A 279 -25.21 4.61 5.80
N ALA A 280 -24.06 4.59 5.14
CA ALA A 280 -23.03 5.62 5.28
C ALA A 280 -23.54 6.99 4.82
N LEU A 281 -24.28 7.05 3.71
CA LEU A 281 -24.95 8.28 3.25
C LEU A 281 -25.95 8.80 4.29
N VAL A 282 -26.79 7.95 4.88
CA VAL A 282 -27.72 8.34 5.96
C VAL A 282 -26.97 8.87 7.19
N ARG A 283 -25.82 8.27 7.55
CA ARG A 283 -24.95 8.80 8.61
C ARG A 283 -24.44 10.21 8.26
N TRP A 284 -23.83 10.42 7.09
CA TRP A 284 -23.30 11.73 6.73
C TRP A 284 -24.40 12.79 6.55
N GLU A 285 -25.56 12.43 6.00
CA GLU A 285 -26.71 13.35 5.91
C GLU A 285 -27.29 13.70 7.29
N LYS A 286 -27.21 12.79 8.27
CA LYS A 286 -27.50 13.10 9.68
C LYS A 286 -26.44 14.05 10.26
N GLU A 287 -25.15 13.80 10.07
CA GLU A 287 -24.08 14.69 10.58
C GLU A 287 -24.20 16.12 9.99
N ARG A 288 -24.62 16.25 8.72
CA ARG A 288 -24.96 17.55 8.11
C ARG A 288 -26.17 18.23 8.76
N SER A 289 -27.15 17.46 9.25
CA SER A 289 -28.30 18.00 10.00
C SER A 289 -27.86 18.45 11.41
N GLU A 290 -27.07 17.64 12.11
CA GLU A 290 -26.54 17.96 13.44
C GLU A 290 -25.53 19.13 13.45
N LEU A 291 -24.92 19.44 12.30
CA LEU A 291 -24.11 20.66 12.09
C LEU A 291 -24.99 21.90 11.80
N LYS A 292 -26.20 21.72 11.26
CA LYS A 292 -27.17 22.78 10.86
C LYS A 292 -28.19 23.13 11.95
N GLU A 293 -28.57 22.15 12.76
CA GLU A 293 -29.44 22.30 13.94
C GLU A 293 -28.67 22.98 15.08
N GLY A 294 -29.34 23.84 15.84
CA GLY A 294 -28.70 24.57 16.94
C GLY A 294 -28.30 23.64 18.10
N LEU A 295 -27.39 24.12 18.94
CA LEU A 295 -26.82 23.42 20.12
C LEU A 295 -27.87 22.73 21.02
N ALA A 296 -29.11 23.25 21.05
CA ALA A 296 -30.22 22.74 21.85
C ALA A 296 -31.18 21.79 21.12
N GLU A 297 -31.21 21.76 19.78
CA GLU A 297 -32.23 21.03 19.00
C GLU A 297 -31.80 19.61 18.65
N ALA A 298 -30.54 19.42 18.21
CA ALA A 298 -30.01 18.12 17.79
C ALA A 298 -30.18 17.01 18.86
N LYS A 299 -30.14 17.39 20.16
CA LYS A 299 -30.36 16.45 21.27
C LYS A 299 -31.76 15.81 21.25
N LYS A 300 -32.80 16.56 20.86
CA LYS A 300 -34.17 16.03 20.68
C LYS A 300 -34.33 15.23 19.41
N SER A 301 -33.70 15.66 18.31
CA SER A 301 -33.67 14.90 17.05
C SER A 301 -33.13 13.49 17.26
N ARG A 302 -32.05 13.36 18.04
CA ARG A 302 -31.44 12.06 18.41
C ARG A 302 -32.43 11.09 19.07
N GLU A 303 -33.13 11.54 20.11
CA GLU A 303 -34.04 10.69 20.90
C GLU A 303 -35.20 10.15 20.04
N CYS A 304 -35.74 10.97 19.13
CA CYS A 304 -36.77 10.57 18.16
C CYS A 304 -36.23 9.57 17.11
N LEU A 305 -35.00 9.75 16.63
CA LEU A 305 -34.40 8.89 15.61
C LEU A 305 -33.95 7.51 16.16
N GLU A 306 -33.62 7.42 17.43
CA GLU A 306 -33.30 6.13 18.09
C GLU A 306 -34.55 5.23 18.20
N GLU A 307 -35.73 5.80 18.49
CA GLU A 307 -37.01 5.07 18.43
C GLU A 307 -37.36 4.61 17.00
N GLN A 308 -37.21 5.50 16.01
CA GLN A 308 -37.49 5.18 14.60
C GLN A 308 -36.56 4.07 14.07
N THR A 309 -35.27 4.14 14.41
CA THR A 309 -34.28 3.13 14.01
C THR A 309 -34.62 1.77 14.63
N SER A 310 -34.96 1.75 15.92
CA SER A 310 -35.41 0.54 16.62
C SER A 310 -36.67 -0.07 16.00
N SER A 311 -37.64 0.77 15.60
CA SER A 311 -38.85 0.35 14.90
C SER A 311 -38.56 -0.29 13.53
N LEU A 312 -37.71 0.32 12.70
CA LEU A 312 -37.28 -0.28 11.42
C LEU A 312 -36.55 -1.62 11.63
N GLN A 313 -35.72 -1.71 12.67
CA GLN A 313 -34.93 -2.91 12.95
C GLN A 313 -35.82 -4.08 13.42
N ALA A 314 -36.89 -3.79 14.18
CA ALA A 314 -37.93 -4.76 14.51
C ALA A 314 -38.68 -5.25 13.25
N GLN A 315 -39.11 -4.34 12.37
CA GLN A 315 -39.80 -4.68 11.12
C GLN A 315 -38.92 -5.53 10.18
N LEU A 316 -37.62 -5.24 10.10
CA LEU A 316 -36.65 -6.05 9.35
C LEU A 316 -36.50 -7.47 9.91
N ASN A 317 -36.51 -7.64 11.23
CA ASN A 317 -36.47 -8.97 11.86
C ASN A 317 -37.78 -9.74 11.64
N GLN A 318 -38.93 -9.07 11.68
CA GLN A 318 -40.23 -9.68 11.36
C GLN A 318 -40.28 -10.17 9.90
N ARG A 319 -39.77 -9.38 8.94
CA ARG A 319 -39.62 -9.81 7.54
C ARG A 319 -38.64 -10.98 7.37
N LYS A 320 -37.60 -11.11 8.21
CA LYS A 320 -36.70 -12.29 8.21
C LYS A 320 -37.41 -13.56 8.70
N SER A 321 -38.21 -13.47 9.76
CA SER A 321 -38.95 -14.64 10.29
C SER A 321 -39.97 -15.19 9.28
N THR A 322 -40.80 -14.31 8.68
CA THR A 322 -41.76 -14.70 7.63
C THR A 322 -41.07 -15.41 6.46
N ARG A 323 -39.87 -14.94 6.08
CA ARG A 323 -39.06 -15.53 5.00
C ARG A 323 -38.40 -16.87 5.38
N GLN A 324 -38.27 -17.20 6.66
CA GLN A 324 -37.81 -18.53 7.11
C GLN A 324 -38.94 -19.56 7.12
N GLU A 325 -40.18 -19.15 7.42
CA GLU A 325 -41.34 -20.05 7.41
C GLU A 325 -41.67 -20.56 6.00
N THR A 326 -41.48 -19.71 4.97
CA THR A 326 -41.65 -20.10 3.55
C THR A 326 -40.68 -21.20 3.10
N TYR A 327 -39.51 -21.33 3.74
CA TYR A 327 -38.54 -22.39 3.43
C TYR A 327 -38.80 -23.69 4.19
N LYS A 328 -39.56 -23.67 5.30
CA LYS A 328 -39.91 -24.88 6.08
C LYS A 328 -41.04 -25.70 5.47
N THR A 329 -41.83 -25.14 4.56
CA THR A 329 -42.98 -25.81 3.92
C THR A 329 -42.61 -26.63 2.67
N ALA A 330 -41.33 -26.65 2.28
CA ALA A 330 -40.88 -27.15 0.97
C ALA A 330 -40.10 -28.47 0.99
N SER A 331 -39.92 -29.14 2.13
CA SER A 331 -39.14 -30.38 2.25
C SER A 331 -39.76 -31.37 3.24
N GLY A 332 -40.44 -32.39 2.72
CA GLY A 332 -41.09 -33.45 3.50
C GLY A 332 -40.18 -34.65 3.79
N GLU A 333 -40.25 -35.12 5.03
CA GLU A 333 -40.12 -36.51 5.51
C GLU A 333 -39.12 -37.50 4.87
N VAL A 334 -38.12 -37.90 5.66
CA VAL A 334 -37.88 -39.34 5.96
C VAL A 334 -37.65 -39.46 7.48
N VAL A 335 -38.16 -40.53 8.11
CA VAL A 335 -38.23 -40.68 9.59
C VAL A 335 -37.49 -41.94 10.07
N ILE A 336 -36.57 -41.80 11.04
CA ILE A 336 -36.10 -42.89 11.93
C ILE A 336 -35.96 -42.33 13.38
N ARG A 337 -36.17 -43.19 14.39
CA ARG A 337 -36.24 -42.93 15.86
C ARG A 337 -34.83 -42.84 16.49
N ALA A 338 -34.51 -42.01 17.50
CA ALA A 338 -34.87 -42.04 18.94
C ALA A 338 -34.51 -43.39 19.63
N GLU A 339 -33.77 -43.53 20.75
CA GLU A 339 -33.60 -42.80 22.04
C GLU A 339 -32.21 -43.16 22.73
N SER A 340 -31.72 -42.76 23.93
CA SER A 340 -32.06 -41.83 25.06
C SER A 340 -30.82 -41.51 25.98
N PRO A 341 -30.89 -40.64 27.04
CA PRO A 341 -29.77 -40.13 27.88
C PRO A 341 -29.81 -40.55 29.40
N PRO A 342 -29.04 -39.98 30.38
CA PRO A 342 -27.68 -39.39 30.46
C PRO A 342 -26.74 -40.24 31.41
N PRO A 343 -26.27 -39.94 32.69
CA PRO A 343 -26.00 -38.74 33.52
C PRO A 343 -24.50 -38.36 33.86
N PRO A 344 -23.83 -38.57 35.04
CA PRO A 344 -23.08 -37.45 35.68
C PRO A 344 -21.65 -37.64 36.31
N TYR A 345 -20.90 -36.52 36.43
CA TYR A 345 -19.82 -36.18 37.41
C TYR A 345 -18.51 -37.03 37.36
N GLU A 346 -17.33 -36.68 37.91
CA GLU A 346 -16.78 -35.60 38.80
C GLU A 346 -15.22 -35.56 38.64
N GLU A 347 -14.39 -34.51 38.80
CA GLU A 347 -14.44 -33.06 38.48
C GLU A 347 -12.97 -32.53 38.27
N ARG A 348 -12.79 -31.21 38.03
CA ARG A 348 -11.59 -30.35 38.26
C ARG A 348 -10.16 -30.85 37.94
N ASN A 349 -9.58 -30.31 36.86
CA ASN A 349 -8.23 -29.67 36.93
C ASN A 349 -7.92 -28.73 35.72
N SER A 350 -8.82 -27.80 35.36
CA SER A 350 -8.67 -26.99 34.14
C SER A 350 -9.16 -25.54 34.22
N LEU A 351 -9.20 -24.94 35.43
CA LEU A 351 -9.69 -23.58 35.66
C LEU A 351 -8.58 -22.50 35.63
N GLN A 352 -7.83 -22.43 34.53
CA GLN A 352 -6.96 -21.27 34.24
C GLN A 352 -6.74 -20.92 32.75
N ARG A 353 -7.45 -21.57 31.81
CA ARG A 353 -7.47 -21.20 30.38
C ARG A 353 -8.90 -20.97 29.88
N LYS A 354 -9.51 -19.81 30.19
CA LYS A 354 -10.82 -19.42 29.64
C LYS A 354 -11.20 -17.92 29.71
N PHE A 355 -10.30 -17.03 29.28
CA PHE A 355 -10.65 -15.62 28.97
C PHE A 355 -9.80 -15.07 27.81
N SER A 356 -10.01 -15.61 26.61
CA SER A 356 -9.57 -15.00 25.33
C SER A 356 -10.33 -15.64 24.16
N GLY A 357 -10.37 -14.94 23.01
CA GLY A 357 -10.99 -15.42 21.78
C GLY A 357 -12.35 -14.80 21.47
N SER A 358 -12.33 -13.61 20.86
CA SER A 358 -13.46 -13.19 20.01
C SER A 358 -13.51 -14.09 18.78
N ALA A 359 -14.65 -14.17 18.09
CA ALA A 359 -14.78 -15.00 16.90
C ALA A 359 -14.04 -14.46 15.66
N GLY A 360 -13.40 -13.28 15.75
CA GLY A 360 -12.76 -12.59 14.60
C GLY A 360 -11.24 -12.78 14.48
N ASP A 361 -10.56 -13.37 15.47
CA ASP A 361 -9.09 -13.32 15.58
C ASP A 361 -8.38 -14.58 15.08
N LYS A 362 -8.94 -15.29 14.08
CA LYS A 362 -8.39 -16.55 13.56
C LYS A 362 -7.98 -16.45 12.09
N PHE A 363 -6.77 -16.92 11.79
CA PHE A 363 -6.31 -17.16 10.43
C PHE A 363 -7.04 -18.36 9.81
N GLU A 364 -7.74 -18.13 8.70
CA GLU A 364 -8.51 -19.12 7.96
C GLU A 364 -8.32 -18.84 6.46
N PHE A 365 -8.02 -19.89 5.69
CA PHE A 365 -7.95 -19.78 4.23
C PHE A 365 -9.35 -19.58 3.64
N MET A 366 -9.43 -18.71 2.63
CA MET A 366 -10.53 -18.61 1.68
C MET A 366 -10.10 -19.21 0.34
N HIS A 367 -10.99 -19.96 -0.28
CA HIS A 367 -10.78 -20.57 -1.60
C HIS A 367 -11.79 -19.98 -2.60
N SER A 368 -11.35 -19.69 -3.82
CA SER A 368 -12.20 -19.02 -4.81
C SER A 368 -11.92 -19.45 -6.24
N ASP A 369 -12.88 -19.21 -7.14
CA ASP A 369 -12.69 -19.48 -8.56
C ASP A 369 -11.72 -18.49 -9.23
N ARG A 370 -11.59 -17.27 -8.70
CA ARG A 370 -10.78 -16.17 -9.26
C ARG A 370 -9.33 -16.13 -8.77
N TYR A 371 -9.10 -16.38 -7.48
CA TYR A 371 -7.78 -16.32 -6.85
C TYR A 371 -7.33 -17.68 -6.29
N PRO A 372 -6.02 -17.92 -6.14
CA PRO A 372 -5.42 -18.91 -5.23
C PRO A 372 -5.94 -18.78 -3.79
N PRO A 373 -5.57 -19.69 -2.87
CA PRO A 373 -5.93 -19.55 -1.45
C PRO A 373 -5.39 -18.26 -0.85
N TYR A 374 -6.20 -17.58 -0.02
CA TYR A 374 -5.83 -16.31 0.61
C TYR A 374 -6.45 -16.14 2.00
N LEU A 375 -6.06 -15.11 2.76
CA LEU A 375 -6.59 -14.86 4.10
C LEU A 375 -8.05 -14.36 4.05
N LYS A 376 -8.96 -15.13 4.65
CA LYS A 376 -10.40 -14.84 4.70
C LYS A 376 -10.78 -13.53 5.40
N CYS A 377 -10.01 -13.13 6.41
CA CYS A 377 -10.20 -11.90 7.17
C CYS A 377 -8.91 -11.60 7.95
N ILE A 378 -8.37 -10.38 7.83
CA ILE A 378 -7.16 -9.97 8.54
C ILE A 378 -7.49 -9.69 10.02
N PRO A 379 -6.90 -10.41 11.00
CA PRO A 379 -7.10 -10.16 12.43
C PRO A 379 -6.56 -8.79 12.86
N ARG A 380 -7.11 -8.22 13.95
CA ARG A 380 -6.85 -6.82 14.33
C ARG A 380 -5.37 -6.47 14.53
N LYS A 381 -4.54 -7.39 15.06
CA LYS A 381 -3.08 -7.18 15.22
C LYS A 381 -2.36 -6.95 13.88
N TYR A 382 -2.80 -7.64 12.83
CA TYR A 382 -2.10 -7.73 11.54
C TYR A 382 -2.73 -6.86 10.45
N ARG A 383 -3.76 -6.08 10.80
CA ARG A 383 -4.44 -5.13 9.91
C ARG A 383 -3.77 -3.76 10.01
N THR A 384 -2.92 -3.44 9.03
CA THR A 384 -2.40 -2.08 8.84
C THR A 384 -3.56 -1.17 8.41
N GLY A 385 -3.65 0.04 8.96
CA GLY A 385 -4.66 1.02 8.56
C GLY A 385 -4.44 1.47 7.11
N VAL A 386 -5.51 1.72 6.35
CA VAL A 386 -5.40 2.09 4.92
C VAL A 386 -4.73 3.46 4.67
N MET A 387 -4.50 4.23 5.74
CA MET A 387 -3.67 5.45 5.79
C MET A 387 -2.20 5.21 6.21
N GLU A 388 -1.91 4.06 6.83
CA GLU A 388 -0.57 3.61 7.25
C GLU A 388 0.08 2.73 6.17
N ILE A 389 -0.73 1.93 5.45
CA ILE A 389 -0.34 1.27 4.20
C ILE A 389 0.16 2.37 3.26
N PHE A 390 1.30 2.12 2.60
CA PHE A 390 1.86 3.06 1.65
C PHE A 390 0.79 3.45 0.60
N ASN A 391 0.36 4.73 0.62
CA ASN A 391 -0.48 5.47 -0.34
C ASN A 391 -1.58 4.71 -1.13
N PHE A 392 -2.02 3.54 -0.68
CA PHE A 392 -2.96 2.68 -1.39
C PHE A 392 -4.36 3.31 -1.42
N THR A 393 -4.65 4.18 -0.44
CA THR A 393 -5.75 5.15 -0.51
C THR A 393 -5.71 5.92 -1.85
N SER A 394 -4.58 6.50 -2.24
CA SER A 394 -4.46 7.24 -3.51
C SER A 394 -4.43 6.32 -4.75
N LEU A 395 -4.01 5.06 -4.65
CA LEU A 395 -4.12 4.08 -5.74
C LEU A 395 -5.58 3.70 -6.01
N ILE A 396 -6.34 3.42 -4.95
CA ILE A 396 -7.80 3.24 -5.02
C ILE A 396 -8.45 4.54 -5.50
N GLU A 397 -8.20 5.68 -4.86
CA GLU A 397 -8.93 6.92 -5.13
C GLU A 397 -8.59 7.52 -6.49
N THR A 398 -7.32 7.65 -6.88
CA THR A 398 -6.97 8.19 -8.21
C THR A 398 -7.54 7.32 -9.32
N THR A 399 -7.40 5.99 -9.21
CA THR A 399 -7.83 5.10 -10.28
C THR A 399 -9.35 4.86 -10.27
N ALA A 400 -9.99 4.73 -9.11
CA ALA A 400 -11.45 4.68 -9.03
C ALA A 400 -12.07 6.00 -9.50
N MET A 401 -11.50 7.16 -9.20
CA MET A 401 -11.98 8.44 -9.76
C MET A 401 -11.80 8.51 -11.28
N LEU A 402 -10.71 7.96 -11.86
CA LEU A 402 -10.57 7.81 -13.32
C LEU A 402 -11.63 6.87 -13.95
N PHE A 403 -12.22 5.96 -13.15
CA PHE A 403 -13.25 5.03 -13.60
C PHE A 403 -14.69 5.51 -13.33
N ILE A 404 -14.89 6.37 -12.31
CA ILE A 404 -16.20 6.79 -11.76
C ILE A 404 -16.50 8.29 -12.00
N GLN A 405 -15.49 9.15 -12.20
CA GLN A 405 -15.67 10.60 -12.35
C GLN A 405 -15.21 11.13 -13.72
N PRO A 406 -16.11 11.18 -14.73
CA PRO A 406 -15.83 11.81 -16.03
C PRO A 406 -15.31 13.25 -15.90
N GLU A 407 -15.79 14.00 -14.91
CA GLU A 407 -15.37 15.37 -14.60
C GLU A 407 -13.90 15.46 -14.13
N LEU A 408 -13.37 14.44 -13.45
CA LEU A 408 -11.96 14.40 -13.08
C LEU A 408 -11.10 14.00 -14.29
N LEU A 409 -11.62 13.14 -15.16
CA LEU A 409 -11.02 12.80 -16.45
C LEU A 409 -10.85 14.04 -17.35
N VAL A 410 -11.76 15.02 -17.27
CA VAL A 410 -11.58 16.35 -17.91
C VAL A 410 -10.44 17.14 -17.27
N LYS A 411 -10.33 17.17 -15.93
CA LYS A 411 -9.25 17.90 -15.23
C LYS A 411 -7.87 17.28 -15.46
N LEU A 412 -7.77 15.95 -15.55
CA LEU A 412 -6.53 15.22 -15.78
C LEU A 412 -6.23 14.99 -17.27
N ARG A 413 -7.10 15.42 -18.19
CA ARG A 413 -6.98 15.17 -19.64
C ARG A 413 -5.63 15.59 -20.22
N TYR A 414 -5.02 16.66 -19.71
CA TYR A 414 -3.70 17.14 -20.17
C TYR A 414 -2.55 16.17 -19.90
N LEU A 415 -2.73 15.21 -18.96
CA LEU A 415 -1.77 14.14 -18.68
C LEU A 415 -1.90 12.96 -19.68
N ALA A 416 -2.94 12.91 -20.51
CA ALA A 416 -3.02 12.11 -21.73
C ALA A 416 -2.61 12.93 -22.99
N PRO A 417 -2.20 12.29 -24.10
CA PRO A 417 -2.05 12.97 -25.38
C PRO A 417 -3.40 13.42 -25.96
N GLU A 418 -3.37 14.47 -26.77
CA GLU A 418 -4.51 14.89 -27.59
C GLU A 418 -4.27 14.42 -29.02
N ALA A 419 -5.22 13.66 -29.60
CA ALA A 419 -5.03 12.95 -30.86
C ALA A 419 -4.60 13.88 -32.01
N ASP A 420 -5.23 15.05 -32.16
CA ASP A 420 -4.92 16.02 -33.21
C ASP A 420 -3.52 16.66 -33.08
N SER A 421 -2.87 16.52 -31.91
CA SER A 421 -1.52 17.01 -31.63
C SER A 421 -0.42 15.98 -31.87
N ILE A 422 -0.74 14.70 -32.08
CA ILE A 422 0.24 13.63 -32.27
C ILE A 422 0.20 13.13 -33.72
N ARG A 423 1.32 13.29 -34.43
CA ARG A 423 1.48 12.98 -35.86
C ARG A 423 2.62 11.99 -36.10
N CYS A 424 3.65 12.05 -35.27
CA CYS A 424 4.77 11.12 -35.22
C CYS A 424 5.08 10.70 -33.76
N ILE A 425 5.99 9.75 -33.58
CA ILE A 425 6.48 9.31 -32.27
C ILE A 425 7.26 10.44 -31.57
N GLN A 426 7.89 11.36 -32.32
CA GLN A 426 8.58 12.51 -31.75
C GLN A 426 7.63 13.42 -30.96
N ASP A 427 6.38 13.62 -31.41
CA ASP A 427 5.39 14.42 -30.67
C ASP A 427 5.12 13.85 -29.27
N LEU A 428 5.17 12.51 -29.11
CA LEU A 428 5.03 11.83 -27.82
C LEU A 428 6.28 11.99 -26.94
N ILE A 429 7.47 11.97 -27.54
CA ILE A 429 8.76 12.20 -26.85
C ILE A 429 8.84 13.67 -26.37
N ASP A 430 8.58 14.63 -27.25
CA ASP A 430 8.54 16.06 -26.93
C ASP A 430 7.46 16.39 -25.90
N ARG A 431 6.34 15.66 -25.91
CA ARG A 431 5.31 15.74 -24.87
C ARG A 431 5.81 15.16 -23.54
N ASN A 432 6.51 14.03 -23.56
CA ASN A 432 7.12 13.42 -22.38
C ASN A 432 8.12 14.38 -21.72
N TYR A 433 9.06 14.95 -22.48
CA TYR A 433 10.01 15.95 -21.97
C TYR A 433 9.31 17.19 -21.38
N ARG A 434 8.34 17.79 -22.08
CA ARG A 434 7.61 18.99 -21.60
C ARG A 434 6.86 18.76 -20.30
N LEU A 435 6.27 17.57 -20.09
CA LEU A 435 5.61 17.24 -18.83
C LEU A 435 6.60 17.13 -17.67
N HIS A 436 7.74 16.47 -17.89
CA HIS A 436 8.75 16.33 -16.86
C HIS A 436 9.48 17.62 -16.52
N GLU A 437 9.74 18.48 -17.52
CA GLU A 437 10.25 19.83 -17.27
C GLU A 437 9.26 20.64 -16.43
N LYS A 438 7.98 20.66 -16.83
CA LYS A 438 6.90 21.36 -16.11
C LYS A 438 6.74 20.86 -14.67
N SER A 439 6.80 19.55 -14.44
CA SER A 439 6.74 18.97 -13.10
C SER A 439 7.92 19.42 -12.24
N ARG A 440 9.16 19.28 -12.73
CA ARG A 440 10.37 19.72 -12.02
C ARG A 440 10.37 21.23 -11.72
N GLN A 441 9.87 22.07 -12.63
CA GLN A 441 9.68 23.51 -12.40
C GLN A 441 8.63 23.79 -11.31
N MET A 442 7.52 23.05 -11.26
CA MET A 442 6.46 23.23 -10.25
C MET A 442 6.82 22.66 -8.87
N ALA A 443 7.60 21.57 -8.82
CA ALA A 443 8.04 20.96 -7.56
C ALA A 443 8.84 21.95 -6.70
N GLY A 444 9.67 22.80 -7.30
CA GLY A 444 10.38 23.88 -6.60
C GLY A 444 9.47 24.98 -6.02
N ALA A 445 8.23 25.10 -6.49
CA ALA A 445 7.27 26.12 -6.06
C ALA A 445 6.17 25.61 -5.12
N LYS A 446 5.92 24.28 -5.07
CA LYS A 446 4.86 23.67 -4.24
C LYS A 446 5.28 22.45 -3.43
N GLY A 447 6.44 21.84 -3.69
CA GLY A 447 6.95 20.67 -2.98
C GLY A 447 6.29 19.33 -3.34
N ASP A 448 5.26 19.34 -4.20
CA ASP A 448 4.56 18.14 -4.68
C ASP A 448 5.35 17.45 -5.80
N ARG A 449 5.45 16.11 -5.78
CA ARG A 449 6.18 15.30 -6.79
C ARG A 449 5.20 14.36 -7.51
N ASP A 450 4.83 14.67 -8.75
CA ASP A 450 3.96 13.81 -9.57
C ASP A 450 4.74 12.74 -10.37
N MET A 451 4.03 11.95 -11.19
CA MET A 451 4.62 10.90 -12.04
C MET A 451 5.61 11.39 -13.10
N TYR A 452 5.74 12.71 -13.27
CA TYR A 452 6.66 13.36 -14.20
C TYR A 452 7.81 14.07 -13.48
N TYR A 453 7.96 13.91 -12.16
CA TYR A 453 9.11 14.47 -11.43
C TYR A 453 10.40 13.69 -11.76
N SER A 454 10.40 12.39 -11.49
CA SER A 454 11.49 11.46 -11.77
C SER A 454 11.53 11.10 -13.26
N LYS A 455 12.73 10.90 -13.84
CA LYS A 455 12.87 10.49 -15.24
C LYS A 455 12.26 9.11 -15.50
N ASN A 456 11.83 8.89 -16.74
CA ASN A 456 11.49 7.58 -17.31
C ASN A 456 12.33 7.31 -18.58
N ILE A 457 12.25 6.10 -19.14
CA ILE A 457 13.05 5.68 -20.30
C ILE A 457 12.87 6.59 -21.53
N GLY A 458 11.71 7.24 -21.68
CA GLY A 458 11.45 8.26 -22.70
C GLY A 458 12.22 9.58 -22.53
N HIS A 459 13.29 9.60 -21.72
CA HIS A 459 14.33 10.65 -21.71
C HIS A 459 15.59 10.29 -22.50
N ARG A 460 15.68 9.06 -23.03
CA ARG A 460 16.80 8.60 -23.85
C ARG A 460 16.42 8.70 -25.33
N ASP A 461 17.38 9.02 -26.18
CA ASP A 461 17.15 9.11 -27.64
C ASP A 461 17.26 7.73 -28.34
N ASP A 462 17.63 6.68 -27.59
CA ASP A 462 17.87 5.31 -28.04
C ASP A 462 16.87 4.27 -27.47
N TRP A 463 15.80 4.71 -26.79
CA TRP A 463 14.88 3.83 -26.02
C TRP A 463 14.26 2.68 -26.84
N TYR A 464 14.17 2.84 -28.15
CA TYR A 464 13.58 1.90 -29.10
C TYR A 464 14.61 0.94 -29.74
N THR A 465 15.90 1.05 -29.38
CA THR A 465 16.97 0.23 -29.95
C THR A 465 16.88 -1.22 -29.51
N ASP A 466 17.62 -2.07 -30.20
CA ASP A 466 17.82 -3.49 -29.89
C ASP A 466 18.54 -3.65 -28.55
N ALA A 467 19.56 -2.83 -28.30
CA ALA A 467 20.29 -2.79 -27.03
C ALA A 467 19.36 -2.43 -25.85
N ALA A 468 18.58 -1.35 -25.95
CA ALA A 468 17.66 -0.93 -24.89
C ALA A 468 16.52 -1.95 -24.63
N PHE A 469 16.15 -2.76 -25.64
CA PHE A 469 15.15 -3.82 -25.52
C PHE A 469 15.74 -5.12 -24.95
N GLY A 470 16.95 -5.51 -25.36
CA GLY A 470 17.70 -6.63 -24.81
C GLY A 470 18.06 -6.42 -23.34
N GLN A 471 18.60 -5.25 -23.00
CA GLN A 471 18.98 -4.91 -21.64
C GLN A 471 17.79 -4.94 -20.66
N GLN A 472 16.58 -4.64 -21.13
CA GLN A 472 15.34 -4.80 -20.32
C GLN A 472 15.07 -6.25 -19.88
N GLN A 473 15.61 -7.27 -20.55
CA GLN A 473 15.50 -8.66 -20.11
C GLN A 473 16.51 -9.03 -19.00
N LEU A 474 17.50 -8.17 -18.73
CA LEU A 474 18.61 -8.40 -17.79
C LEU A 474 18.60 -7.45 -16.58
N THR A 475 18.09 -6.23 -16.73
CA THR A 475 18.00 -5.19 -15.68
C THR A 475 16.68 -4.41 -15.70
N GLY A 476 15.69 -4.83 -16.50
CA GLY A 476 14.37 -4.19 -16.55
C GLY A 476 13.43 -4.61 -15.42
N THR A 477 12.12 -4.47 -15.64
CA THR A 477 11.07 -4.85 -14.67
C THR A 477 10.88 -6.36 -14.50
N ASN A 478 11.32 -7.16 -15.47
CA ASN A 478 11.24 -8.62 -15.42
C ASN A 478 12.56 -9.28 -15.86
N PRO A 479 13.61 -9.25 -15.02
CA PRO A 479 14.89 -9.89 -15.32
C PRO A 479 14.91 -11.40 -15.01
N THR A 480 13.73 -12.01 -14.80
CA THR A 480 13.58 -13.33 -14.13
C THR A 480 13.03 -14.44 -15.02
N THR A 481 12.55 -14.13 -16.22
CA THR A 481 11.89 -15.14 -17.09
C THR A 481 12.62 -15.51 -18.36
N ILE A 482 13.70 -14.80 -18.71
CA ILE A 482 14.53 -15.18 -19.87
C ILE A 482 15.36 -16.41 -19.53
N THR A 483 15.42 -17.37 -20.45
CA THR A 483 16.12 -18.65 -20.28
C THR A 483 17.00 -18.94 -21.48
N LEU A 484 18.05 -19.75 -21.31
CA LEU A 484 18.72 -20.44 -22.42
C LEU A 484 17.66 -21.13 -23.31
N ALA A 485 17.84 -21.07 -24.63
CA ALA A 485 16.85 -21.54 -25.60
C ALA A 485 16.86 -23.08 -25.67
N PRO A 486 15.75 -23.77 -25.32
CA PRO A 486 15.60 -25.21 -25.58
C PRO A 486 15.70 -25.49 -27.08
N GLN A 487 16.28 -26.64 -27.45
CA GLN A 487 16.50 -27.03 -28.86
C GLN A 487 15.24 -26.92 -29.73
N GLN A 488 14.05 -27.21 -29.20
CA GLN A 488 12.79 -27.03 -29.95
C GLN A 488 12.62 -25.60 -30.48
N TRP A 489 12.92 -24.58 -29.67
CA TRP A 489 12.79 -23.19 -30.11
C TRP A 489 13.85 -22.84 -31.15
N ILE A 490 15.09 -23.36 -31.02
CA ILE A 490 16.14 -23.22 -32.03
C ILE A 490 15.69 -23.85 -33.35
N ASP A 491 15.15 -25.07 -33.32
CA ASP A 491 14.68 -25.82 -34.50
C ASP A 491 13.46 -25.16 -35.18
N GLU A 492 12.48 -24.66 -34.41
CA GLU A 492 11.34 -23.92 -34.96
C GLU A 492 11.81 -22.61 -35.62
N PHE A 493 12.64 -21.80 -34.95
CA PHE A 493 13.18 -20.56 -35.54
C PHE A 493 14.05 -20.84 -36.77
N LYS A 494 14.91 -21.87 -36.74
CA LYS A 494 15.75 -22.27 -37.87
C LYS A 494 14.92 -22.70 -39.08
N SER A 495 13.84 -23.45 -38.85
CA SER A 495 12.90 -23.86 -39.91
C SER A 495 12.24 -22.64 -40.58
N VAL A 496 11.83 -21.65 -39.79
CA VAL A 496 11.24 -20.41 -40.32
C VAL A 496 12.30 -19.52 -40.99
N ALA A 497 13.54 -19.49 -40.50
CA ALA A 497 14.66 -18.77 -41.13
C ALA A 497 14.93 -19.30 -42.55
N GLN A 498 14.91 -20.63 -42.73
CA GLN A 498 15.05 -21.25 -44.05
C GLN A 498 13.88 -20.88 -44.98
N ILE A 499 12.64 -20.92 -44.50
CA ILE A 499 11.45 -20.52 -45.27
C ILE A 499 11.52 -19.02 -45.67
N GLN A 500 12.02 -18.15 -44.79
CA GLN A 500 12.24 -16.73 -45.05
C GLN A 500 13.58 -16.43 -45.77
N GLN A 501 14.33 -17.45 -46.19
CA GLN A 501 15.62 -17.35 -46.87
C GLN A 501 16.71 -16.56 -46.10
N ARG A 502 16.60 -16.51 -44.76
CA ARG A 502 17.59 -15.93 -43.85
C ARG A 502 18.73 -16.92 -43.58
N ILE A 503 19.61 -17.06 -44.58
CA ILE A 503 20.82 -17.91 -44.51
C ILE A 503 21.76 -17.44 -43.39
N ASP A 504 21.83 -16.13 -43.18
CA ASP A 504 22.56 -15.47 -42.09
C ASP A 504 22.08 -15.91 -40.71
N MET A 505 20.76 -15.85 -40.46
CA MET A 505 20.17 -16.36 -39.22
C MET A 505 20.32 -17.88 -39.11
N THR A 506 20.05 -18.62 -40.20
CA THR A 506 20.17 -20.10 -40.22
C THR A 506 21.57 -20.56 -39.79
N ARG A 507 22.61 -19.81 -40.18
CA ARG A 507 24.00 -20.06 -39.77
C ARG A 507 24.26 -19.67 -38.32
N LEU A 508 23.83 -18.50 -37.87
CA LEU A 508 24.03 -18.07 -36.47
C LEU A 508 23.41 -19.06 -35.47
N LEU A 509 22.26 -19.65 -35.82
CA LEU A 509 21.58 -20.68 -35.03
C LEU A 509 22.29 -22.04 -35.01
N ASP A 510 23.23 -22.28 -35.93
CA ASP A 510 24.09 -23.48 -35.96
C ASP A 510 25.48 -23.24 -35.35
N ASP A 511 26.03 -22.03 -35.49
CA ASP A 511 27.39 -21.70 -35.05
C ASP A 511 27.49 -21.49 -33.51
N ASP A 512 26.41 -21.09 -32.81
CA ASP A 512 26.49 -20.74 -31.36
C ASP A 512 25.20 -21.00 -30.52
N PRO A 513 24.70 -22.25 -30.42
CA PRO A 513 23.44 -22.57 -29.73
C PRO A 513 23.46 -22.32 -28.21
N GLU A 514 24.61 -22.51 -27.55
CA GLU A 514 24.78 -22.31 -26.09
C GLU A 514 24.77 -20.82 -25.67
N CYS A 515 24.70 -19.90 -26.63
CA CYS A 515 24.52 -18.47 -26.40
C CYS A 515 23.13 -17.97 -26.83
N LEU A 516 22.22 -18.85 -27.27
CA LEU A 516 20.85 -18.46 -27.63
C LEU A 516 19.95 -18.45 -26.40
N TYR A 517 19.18 -17.38 -26.23
CA TYR A 517 18.23 -17.21 -25.14
C TYR A 517 16.82 -16.97 -25.70
N VAL A 518 15.80 -17.48 -25.00
CA VAL A 518 14.39 -17.30 -25.33
C VAL A 518 13.65 -16.59 -24.21
N GLN A 519 12.75 -15.69 -24.60
CA GLN A 519 11.74 -15.12 -23.72
C GLN A 519 10.36 -15.56 -24.25
N ASP A 520 9.67 -16.39 -23.46
CA ASP A 520 8.56 -17.23 -23.93
C ASP A 520 7.23 -16.87 -23.26
N TYR A 521 6.23 -16.50 -24.07
CA TYR A 521 4.84 -16.25 -23.66
C TYR A 521 3.84 -17.15 -24.41
N SER A 522 4.31 -18.17 -25.14
CA SER A 522 3.47 -19.12 -25.90
C SER A 522 2.41 -19.82 -25.04
N ASP A 523 2.72 -20.05 -23.76
CA ASP A 523 1.85 -20.76 -22.82
C ASP A 523 0.55 -20.01 -22.50
N PHE A 524 0.46 -18.71 -22.78
CA PHE A 524 -0.74 -17.89 -22.54
C PHE A 524 -1.99 -18.55 -23.14
N ARG A 525 -1.91 -19.08 -24.37
CA ARG A 525 -3.07 -19.68 -25.05
C ARG A 525 -3.57 -20.96 -24.39
N SER A 526 -2.66 -21.87 -24.03
CA SER A 526 -3.03 -23.14 -23.38
C SER A 526 -3.53 -22.91 -21.95
N VAL A 527 -2.87 -22.00 -21.21
CA VAL A 527 -3.25 -21.58 -19.86
C VAL A 527 -4.63 -20.91 -19.82
N MET A 528 -4.91 -20.00 -20.76
CA MET A 528 -6.18 -19.25 -20.80
C MET A 528 -7.33 -20.02 -21.48
N GLY A 529 -7.10 -21.25 -21.95
CA GLY A 529 -8.10 -22.04 -22.68
C GLY A 529 -8.46 -21.51 -24.08
N VAL A 530 -7.54 -20.80 -24.73
CA VAL A 530 -7.78 -20.06 -25.98
C VAL A 530 -7.25 -20.84 -27.20
N SER A 531 -8.13 -21.14 -28.14
CA SER A 531 -7.75 -21.83 -29.39
C SER A 531 -6.75 -21.03 -30.24
N ALA A 532 -5.91 -21.73 -31.01
CA ALA A 532 -4.92 -21.12 -31.90
C ALA A 532 -5.50 -20.12 -32.92
N SER A 533 -6.72 -20.35 -33.41
CA SER A 533 -7.38 -19.47 -34.39
C SER A 533 -7.92 -18.17 -33.78
N ALA A 534 -8.19 -18.14 -32.46
CA ALA A 534 -8.79 -16.99 -31.80
C ALA A 534 -7.79 -15.84 -31.59
N GLU A 535 -8.32 -14.63 -31.49
CA GLU A 535 -7.58 -13.41 -31.15
C GLU A 535 -7.77 -13.11 -29.66
N PHE A 536 -6.72 -12.60 -28.99
CA PHE A 536 -6.88 -12.01 -27.66
C PHE A 536 -7.39 -10.58 -27.84
N MET A 537 -8.68 -10.37 -27.54
CA MET A 537 -9.31 -9.05 -27.68
C MET A 537 -10.42 -8.87 -26.64
N THR A 538 -10.44 -7.71 -25.98
CA THR A 538 -11.56 -7.23 -25.16
C THR A 538 -11.69 -5.72 -25.33
N ASP A 539 -12.91 -5.20 -25.47
CA ASP A 539 -13.20 -3.76 -25.54
C ASP A 539 -12.36 -2.97 -26.56
N GLY A 540 -11.96 -3.61 -27.67
CA GLY A 540 -11.09 -3.04 -28.71
C GLY A 540 -9.62 -2.86 -28.29
N ARG A 541 -9.19 -3.49 -27.21
CA ARG A 541 -7.78 -3.73 -26.84
C ARG A 541 -7.38 -5.12 -27.29
N TYR A 542 -6.13 -5.30 -27.70
CA TYR A 542 -5.59 -6.57 -28.20
C TYR A 542 -4.40 -7.02 -27.36
N GLY A 543 -4.40 -8.30 -27.00
CA GLY A 543 -3.29 -8.99 -26.34
C GLY A 543 -2.55 -9.90 -27.32
N CYS A 544 -1.46 -10.51 -26.86
CA CYS A 544 -0.65 -11.43 -27.65
C CYS A 544 0.13 -12.40 -26.77
N ALA A 545 0.61 -13.49 -27.38
CA ALA A 545 1.47 -14.50 -26.78
C ALA A 545 2.82 -14.56 -27.52
N ALA A 546 3.66 -13.54 -27.37
CA ALA A 546 4.90 -13.44 -28.14
C ALA A 546 5.94 -14.52 -27.76
N VAL A 547 6.89 -14.80 -28.67
CA VAL A 547 8.09 -15.58 -28.39
C VAL A 547 9.27 -14.86 -29.04
N ILE A 548 10.33 -14.61 -28.27
CA ILE A 548 11.48 -13.80 -28.69
C ILE A 548 12.75 -14.61 -28.53
N LEU A 549 13.57 -14.64 -29.58
CA LEU A 549 14.91 -15.23 -29.57
C LEU A 549 15.97 -14.13 -29.51
N PHE A 550 16.96 -14.33 -28.66
CA PHE A 550 18.13 -13.47 -28.47
C PHE A 550 19.42 -14.28 -28.62
N HIS A 551 20.52 -13.58 -28.89
CA HIS A 551 21.89 -14.08 -28.77
C HIS A 551 22.60 -13.26 -27.68
N LEU A 552 23.22 -13.92 -26.71
CA LEU A 552 24.08 -13.27 -25.71
C LEU A 552 25.52 -13.31 -26.22
N GLU A 553 25.93 -12.22 -26.85
CA GLU A 553 27.24 -12.08 -27.52
C GLU A 553 28.40 -12.25 -26.50
N PRO A 554 29.58 -12.73 -26.92
CA PRO A 554 30.75 -12.86 -26.03
C PRO A 554 31.15 -11.54 -25.35
N GLU A 555 30.91 -10.43 -26.04
CA GLU A 555 31.10 -9.06 -25.61
C GLU A 555 30.06 -8.58 -24.58
N GLY A 556 29.01 -9.37 -24.30
CA GLY A 556 28.06 -9.20 -23.20
C GLY A 556 26.72 -8.55 -23.55
N GLN A 557 26.46 -8.25 -24.82
CA GLN A 557 25.20 -7.65 -25.26
C GLN A 557 24.18 -8.75 -25.61
N LEU A 558 22.94 -8.59 -25.14
CA LEU A 558 21.83 -9.50 -25.45
C LEU A 558 21.06 -9.01 -26.68
N HIS A 559 21.47 -9.44 -27.87
CA HIS A 559 20.93 -8.95 -29.14
C HIS A 559 19.68 -9.73 -29.60
N PRO A 560 18.52 -9.08 -29.84
CA PRO A 560 17.29 -9.74 -30.29
C PRO A 560 17.37 -10.16 -31.78
N LEU A 561 17.25 -11.46 -32.05
CA LEU A 561 17.32 -12.05 -33.39
C LEU A 561 15.96 -12.19 -34.07
N ALA A 562 14.93 -12.63 -33.34
CA ALA A 562 13.63 -12.98 -33.93
C ALA A 562 12.48 -12.76 -32.96
N ILE A 563 11.31 -12.36 -33.48
CA ILE A 563 10.07 -12.21 -32.71
C ILE A 563 8.92 -12.87 -33.45
N VAL A 564 8.27 -13.82 -32.79
CA VAL A 564 6.88 -14.23 -33.08
C VAL A 564 5.97 -13.27 -32.33
N ILE A 565 5.13 -12.49 -33.02
CA ILE A 565 4.33 -11.44 -32.37
C ILE A 565 3.13 -11.98 -31.56
N ASP A 566 2.63 -13.17 -31.93
CA ASP A 566 1.59 -13.94 -31.24
C ASP A 566 1.69 -15.40 -31.71
N TYR A 567 2.11 -16.31 -30.82
CA TYR A 567 2.34 -17.72 -31.14
C TYR A 567 1.03 -18.51 -31.13
N LYS A 568 0.68 -19.10 -32.27
CA LYS A 568 -0.59 -19.82 -32.51
C LYS A 568 -0.41 -21.34 -32.57
N GLY A 569 0.45 -21.89 -31.71
CA GLY A 569 0.67 -23.33 -31.53
C GLY A 569 1.61 -23.98 -32.57
N SER A 570 2.07 -23.22 -33.55
CA SER A 570 3.30 -23.45 -34.33
C SER A 570 3.70 -22.11 -34.97
N MET A 571 4.99 -21.90 -35.26
CA MET A 571 5.40 -20.65 -35.93
C MET A 571 4.79 -20.50 -37.33
N GLU A 572 4.47 -21.60 -38.02
CA GLU A 572 3.83 -21.64 -39.34
C GLU A 572 2.46 -20.93 -39.36
N ARG A 573 1.75 -20.96 -38.22
CA ARG A 573 0.43 -20.35 -38.01
C ARG A 573 0.51 -18.94 -37.42
N SER A 574 1.72 -18.45 -37.20
CA SER A 574 2.05 -17.24 -36.46
C SER A 574 2.75 -16.24 -37.39
N VAL A 575 2.87 -14.98 -36.96
CA VAL A 575 3.69 -13.99 -37.67
C VAL A 575 5.04 -13.87 -36.96
N CYS A 576 6.07 -14.45 -37.59
CA CYS A 576 7.46 -14.39 -37.15
C CYS A 576 8.26 -13.44 -38.04
N ILE A 577 8.98 -12.50 -37.45
CA ILE A 577 9.91 -11.58 -38.13
C ILE A 577 11.31 -11.74 -37.54
N PHE A 578 12.32 -11.78 -38.40
CA PHE A 578 13.73 -11.73 -38.01
C PHE A 578 14.26 -10.30 -38.07
N ASN A 579 15.10 -9.92 -37.11
CA ASN A 579 15.86 -8.68 -37.13
C ASN A 579 16.71 -8.61 -38.42
N ARG A 580 16.89 -7.42 -38.99
CA ARG A 580 17.84 -7.22 -40.12
C ARG A 580 19.29 -7.26 -39.65
N ARG A 581 19.53 -6.99 -38.36
CA ARG A 581 20.82 -7.02 -37.69
C ARG A 581 21.01 -8.39 -37.03
N ILE A 582 22.14 -9.05 -37.29
CA ILE A 582 22.48 -10.35 -36.68
C ILE A 582 23.39 -10.22 -35.45
N LEU A 583 23.98 -9.06 -35.23
CA LEU A 583 24.87 -8.72 -34.10
C LEU A 583 24.59 -7.29 -33.63
N SER A 584 24.80 -7.01 -32.35
CA SER A 584 24.66 -5.71 -31.69
C SER A 584 25.45 -4.59 -32.37
N THR A 585 26.63 -4.93 -32.91
CA THR A 585 27.55 -4.03 -33.61
C THR A 585 27.18 -3.79 -35.09
N SER A 586 26.16 -4.47 -35.62
CA SER A 586 25.71 -4.30 -37.01
C SER A 586 25.13 -2.90 -37.22
N ALA A 587 25.56 -2.18 -38.26
CA ALA A 587 24.98 -0.89 -38.61
C ALA A 587 23.55 -1.02 -39.16
N GLY A 588 22.65 -0.11 -38.78
CA GLY A 588 21.28 -0.02 -39.28
C GLY A 588 20.51 1.18 -38.74
N ASP A 589 19.49 1.65 -39.46
CA ASP A 589 18.59 2.71 -39.00
C ASP A 589 17.43 2.10 -38.18
N GLU A 590 17.68 1.86 -36.90
CA GLU A 590 16.68 1.29 -35.99
C GLU A 590 15.46 2.19 -35.77
N ALA A 591 15.59 3.50 -36.00
CA ALA A 591 14.49 4.44 -35.80
C ALA A 591 13.39 4.22 -36.86
N SER A 592 13.78 3.99 -38.12
CA SER A 592 12.87 3.80 -39.25
C SER A 592 12.36 2.36 -39.44
N GLU A 593 12.88 1.37 -38.70
CA GLU A 593 12.47 -0.05 -38.80
C GLU A 593 11.13 -0.35 -38.09
N TRP A 594 10.07 0.33 -38.52
CA TRP A 594 8.73 0.25 -37.95
C TRP A 594 8.15 -1.18 -37.82
N PRO A 595 8.32 -2.11 -38.78
CA PRO A 595 7.88 -3.51 -38.61
C PRO A 595 8.54 -4.21 -37.42
N TRP A 596 9.82 -3.92 -37.16
CA TRP A 596 10.58 -4.48 -36.05
C TRP A 596 10.25 -3.79 -34.73
N ARG A 597 10.08 -2.45 -34.74
CA ARG A 597 9.58 -1.70 -33.57
C ARG A 597 8.19 -2.16 -33.13
N TYR A 598 7.29 -2.48 -34.07
CA TYR A 598 5.99 -3.08 -33.76
C TYR A 598 6.13 -4.47 -33.12
N ALA A 599 7.05 -5.30 -33.61
CA ALA A 599 7.29 -6.62 -33.04
C ALA A 599 7.84 -6.53 -31.60
N LYS A 600 8.80 -5.63 -31.34
CA LYS A 600 9.29 -5.34 -29.98
C LYS A 600 8.17 -4.82 -29.06
N MET A 601 7.24 -4.01 -29.58
CA MET A 601 6.05 -3.59 -28.83
C MET A 601 5.08 -4.76 -28.51
N CYS A 602 4.92 -5.75 -29.41
CA CYS A 602 4.15 -6.97 -29.12
C CYS A 602 4.82 -7.84 -28.04
N ALA A 603 6.14 -7.93 -28.06
CA ALA A 603 6.92 -8.60 -27.01
C ALA A 603 6.69 -7.91 -25.65
N GLN A 604 6.74 -6.58 -25.60
CA GLN A 604 6.52 -5.78 -24.39
C GLN A 604 5.10 -5.89 -23.82
N VAL A 605 4.06 -6.03 -24.66
CA VAL A 605 2.68 -6.32 -24.20
C VAL A 605 2.59 -7.70 -23.55
N SER A 606 3.30 -8.68 -24.09
CA SER A 606 3.35 -10.04 -23.53
C SER A 606 4.13 -10.05 -22.21
N ASP A 607 5.27 -9.36 -22.17
CA ASP A 607 6.06 -9.17 -20.94
C ASP A 607 5.29 -8.42 -19.86
N TRP A 608 4.51 -7.38 -20.20
CA TRP A 608 3.71 -6.66 -19.20
C TRP A 608 2.75 -7.59 -18.44
N LEU A 609 2.07 -8.52 -19.14
CA LEU A 609 1.18 -9.48 -18.48
C LEU A 609 1.96 -10.48 -17.62
N ARG A 610 3.07 -11.05 -18.14
CA ARG A 610 3.91 -11.99 -17.37
C ARG A 610 4.48 -11.30 -16.14
N HIS A 611 4.98 -10.08 -16.30
CA HIS A 611 5.54 -9.25 -15.26
C HIS A 611 4.51 -8.95 -14.16
N GLU A 612 3.46 -8.19 -14.45
CA GLU A 612 2.54 -7.73 -13.39
C GLU A 612 1.70 -8.84 -12.78
N VAL A 613 1.23 -9.81 -13.58
CA VAL A 613 0.28 -10.84 -13.09
C VAL A 613 0.99 -12.09 -12.57
N ALA A 614 2.13 -12.49 -13.13
CA ALA A 614 2.86 -13.68 -12.67
C ALA A 614 4.08 -13.34 -11.80
N VAL A 615 5.06 -12.61 -12.33
CA VAL A 615 6.36 -12.35 -11.68
C VAL A 615 6.24 -11.41 -10.47
N HIS A 616 5.33 -10.45 -10.54
CA HIS A 616 5.01 -9.52 -9.46
C HIS A 616 3.89 -10.11 -8.58
N LEU A 617 2.61 -9.97 -8.97
CA LEU A 617 1.46 -10.32 -8.12
C LEU A 617 1.45 -11.77 -7.63
N VAL A 618 1.74 -12.77 -8.47
CA VAL A 618 1.68 -14.17 -8.03
C VAL A 618 2.94 -14.57 -7.27
N ASN A 619 4.12 -14.38 -7.88
CA ASN A 619 5.39 -14.90 -7.38
C ASN A 619 5.96 -14.13 -6.17
N THR A 620 5.39 -12.98 -5.80
CA THR A 620 5.64 -12.37 -4.49
C THR A 620 4.38 -12.39 -3.62
N HIS A 621 3.40 -11.52 -3.89
CA HIS A 621 2.26 -11.27 -2.99
C HIS A 621 1.46 -12.53 -2.63
N LEU A 622 1.01 -13.30 -3.64
CA LEU A 622 0.05 -14.37 -3.41
C LEU A 622 0.69 -15.67 -2.92
N VAL A 623 1.96 -15.94 -3.24
CA VAL A 623 2.69 -17.06 -2.63
C VAL A 623 3.09 -16.75 -1.19
N GLU A 624 3.57 -15.53 -0.90
CA GLU A 624 3.97 -15.14 0.46
C GLU A 624 2.76 -15.06 1.41
N GLU A 625 1.58 -14.62 0.96
CA GLU A 625 0.37 -14.69 1.78
C GLU A 625 0.01 -16.12 2.21
N VAL A 626 0.30 -17.14 1.39
CA VAL A 626 0.08 -18.53 1.79
C VAL A 626 1.12 -19.02 2.81
N ILE A 627 2.37 -18.53 2.75
CA ILE A 627 3.36 -18.72 3.81
C ILE A 627 2.87 -18.10 5.12
N ILE A 628 2.47 -16.82 5.09
CA ILE A 628 1.98 -16.07 6.25
C ILE A 628 0.78 -16.78 6.90
N VAL A 629 -0.24 -17.12 6.10
CA VAL A 629 -1.47 -17.75 6.62
C VAL A 629 -1.21 -19.16 7.14
N ALA A 630 -0.33 -19.94 6.50
CA ALA A 630 0.07 -21.25 7.03
C ALA A 630 0.83 -21.13 8.35
N ALA A 631 1.84 -20.25 8.44
CA ALA A 631 2.66 -20.08 9.63
C ALA A 631 1.81 -19.69 10.85
N HIS A 632 0.90 -18.72 10.72
CA HIS A 632 -0.04 -18.35 11.79
C HIS A 632 -1.06 -19.44 12.19
N ARG A 633 -1.16 -20.53 11.43
CA ARG A 633 -2.08 -21.67 11.68
C ARG A 633 -1.38 -22.90 12.25
N THR A 634 -0.07 -23.05 12.04
CA THR A 634 0.66 -24.30 12.33
C THR A 634 1.97 -24.13 13.11
N ILE A 635 2.48 -22.91 13.29
CA ILE A 635 3.74 -22.64 13.99
C ILE A 635 3.46 -21.76 15.22
N ASP A 636 3.97 -22.13 16.39
CA ASP A 636 3.85 -21.31 17.60
C ASP A 636 4.50 -19.91 17.39
N PRO A 637 3.84 -18.80 17.78
CA PRO A 637 4.42 -17.46 17.66
C PRO A 637 5.71 -17.19 18.44
N ALA A 638 6.16 -18.11 19.31
CA ALA A 638 7.46 -18.10 19.97
C ALA A 638 8.53 -18.93 19.24
N HIS A 639 8.16 -19.70 18.22
CA HIS A 639 9.07 -20.56 17.45
C HIS A 639 10.11 -19.75 16.67
N ILE A 640 11.31 -20.29 16.47
CA ILE A 640 12.42 -19.53 15.89
C ILE A 640 12.15 -19.12 14.44
N ILE A 641 11.59 -20.01 13.62
CA ILE A 641 11.19 -19.74 12.23
C ILE A 641 10.18 -18.59 12.19
N PHE A 642 9.19 -18.60 13.08
CA PHE A 642 8.18 -17.55 13.17
C PHE A 642 8.79 -16.21 13.60
N LYS A 643 9.76 -16.21 14.54
CA LYS A 643 10.46 -14.99 14.96
C LYS A 643 11.44 -14.43 13.92
N LEU A 644 11.94 -15.28 13.04
CA LEU A 644 12.78 -14.88 11.92
C LEU A 644 11.96 -14.30 10.76
N LEU A 645 10.73 -14.79 10.53
CA LEU A 645 9.88 -14.36 9.41
C LEU A 645 8.83 -13.27 9.74
N GLU A 646 8.32 -13.17 10.99
CA GLU A 646 7.30 -12.16 11.37
C GLU A 646 7.65 -10.69 10.98
N PRO A 647 8.93 -10.24 10.97
CA PRO A 647 9.30 -8.90 10.47
C PRO A 647 9.08 -8.68 8.96
N HIS A 648 9.21 -9.73 8.13
CA HIS A 648 9.17 -9.64 6.67
C HIS A 648 7.73 -9.67 6.09
N TRP A 649 6.73 -9.77 6.96
CA TRP A 649 5.30 -9.86 6.60
C TRP A 649 4.52 -8.55 6.80
N GLN A 650 5.24 -7.45 7.08
CA GLN A 650 4.62 -6.15 7.38
C GLN A 650 3.82 -5.61 6.17
N THR A 651 2.61 -5.12 6.44
CA THR A 651 1.60 -4.62 5.47
C THR A 651 1.06 -5.60 4.42
N THR A 652 1.79 -6.64 4.02
CA THR A 652 1.51 -7.56 2.90
C THR A 652 0.07 -8.08 2.86
N LEU A 653 -0.45 -8.60 3.98
CA LEU A 653 -1.85 -9.10 4.06
C LEU A 653 -2.89 -8.03 3.72
N SER A 654 -2.65 -6.78 4.13
CA SER A 654 -3.59 -5.67 3.98
C SER A 654 -3.55 -5.07 2.58
N LEU A 655 -2.36 -5.04 1.96
CA LEU A 655 -2.18 -4.74 0.54
C LEU A 655 -2.89 -5.78 -0.33
N ASN A 656 -2.70 -7.07 -0.04
CA ASN A 656 -3.29 -8.16 -0.84
C ASN A 656 -4.82 -8.20 -0.76
N GLU A 657 -5.42 -7.95 0.43
CA GLU A 657 -6.87 -7.78 0.58
C GLU A 657 -7.38 -6.64 -0.33
N ALA A 658 -6.71 -5.48 -0.32
CA ALA A 658 -7.09 -4.32 -1.11
C ALA A 658 -6.84 -4.49 -2.63
N ALA A 659 -5.78 -5.20 -3.02
CA ALA A 659 -5.45 -5.53 -4.40
C ALA A 659 -6.45 -6.54 -5.02
N ARG A 660 -6.91 -7.52 -4.24
CA ARG A 660 -8.01 -8.43 -4.65
C ARG A 660 -9.34 -7.72 -4.82
N LEU A 661 -9.64 -6.72 -3.97
CA LEU A 661 -10.92 -5.99 -4.00
C LEU A 661 -10.97 -4.89 -5.06
N THR A 662 -9.84 -4.25 -5.38
CA THR A 662 -9.77 -3.11 -6.32
C THR A 662 -8.79 -3.33 -7.47
N LEU A 663 -7.49 -3.50 -7.21
CA LEU A 663 -6.45 -3.42 -8.23
C LEU A 663 -6.67 -4.42 -9.37
N VAL A 664 -6.78 -5.71 -9.05
CA VAL A 664 -6.95 -6.73 -10.09
C VAL A 664 -8.31 -6.62 -10.81
N PRO A 665 -9.48 -6.63 -10.14
CA PRO A 665 -10.77 -6.68 -10.82
C PRO A 665 -11.19 -5.37 -11.50
N LYS A 666 -10.82 -4.21 -10.94
CA LYS A 666 -11.25 -2.89 -11.44
C LYS A 666 -10.20 -2.22 -12.30
N ILE A 667 -8.92 -2.54 -12.14
CA ILE A 667 -7.82 -1.83 -12.82
C ILE A 667 -7.09 -2.74 -13.82
N ILE A 668 -6.38 -3.79 -13.38
CA ILE A 668 -5.54 -4.64 -14.23
C ILE A 668 -6.35 -5.27 -15.38
N VAL A 669 -7.48 -5.91 -15.08
CA VAL A 669 -8.36 -6.48 -16.14
C VAL A 669 -8.93 -5.38 -17.04
N GLY A 670 -9.11 -4.17 -16.49
CA GLY A 670 -9.54 -2.98 -17.23
C GLY A 670 -8.46 -2.31 -18.09
N MET A 671 -7.21 -2.80 -18.09
CA MET A 671 -6.09 -2.28 -18.88
C MET A 671 -5.70 -3.17 -20.06
N VAL A 672 -5.82 -4.50 -19.89
CA VAL A 672 -5.24 -5.49 -20.79
C VAL A 672 -6.11 -5.83 -22.01
N GLY A 673 -5.52 -6.51 -22.99
CA GLY A 673 -6.21 -7.09 -24.15
C GLY A 673 -6.80 -8.50 -23.93
N PHE A 674 -6.96 -8.93 -22.68
CA PHE A 674 -7.48 -10.24 -22.29
C PHE A 674 -8.77 -10.09 -21.48
N THR A 675 -9.73 -10.98 -21.69
CA THR A 675 -11.01 -10.97 -20.94
C THR A 675 -10.82 -11.38 -19.48
N HIS A 676 -11.75 -10.97 -18.60
CA HIS A 676 -11.75 -11.34 -17.17
C HIS A 676 -11.44 -12.83 -16.90
N ALA A 677 -12.07 -13.74 -17.65
CA ALA A 677 -11.86 -15.18 -17.48
C ALA A 677 -10.43 -15.62 -17.86
N GLN A 678 -9.87 -15.05 -18.93
CA GLN A 678 -8.51 -15.32 -19.39
C GLN A 678 -7.47 -14.80 -18.38
N THR A 679 -7.63 -13.57 -17.87
CA THR A 679 -6.71 -13.00 -16.87
C THR A 679 -6.70 -13.80 -15.56
N TYR A 680 -7.86 -14.22 -15.07
CA TYR A 680 -7.93 -15.06 -13.86
C TYR A 680 -7.43 -16.50 -14.07
N ALA A 681 -7.64 -17.08 -15.27
CA ALA A 681 -7.04 -18.37 -15.63
C ALA A 681 -5.50 -18.28 -15.65
N PHE A 682 -4.94 -17.19 -16.20
CA PHE A 682 -3.51 -16.94 -16.22
C PHE A 682 -2.91 -16.79 -14.80
N LEU A 683 -3.55 -15.96 -13.96
CA LEU A 683 -3.16 -15.77 -12.56
C LEU A 683 -3.14 -17.09 -11.78
N LYS A 684 -4.21 -17.91 -11.88
CA LYS A 684 -4.27 -19.19 -11.18
C LYS A 684 -3.32 -20.25 -11.75
N ALA A 685 -3.08 -20.24 -13.07
CA ALA A 685 -2.11 -21.13 -13.68
C ALA A 685 -0.67 -20.80 -13.25
N ALA A 686 -0.29 -19.51 -13.24
CA ALA A 686 1.01 -19.07 -12.72
C ALA A 686 1.23 -19.57 -11.29
N TYR A 687 0.23 -19.42 -10.42
CA TYR A 687 0.29 -19.92 -9.04
C TYR A 687 0.46 -21.45 -8.98
N SER A 688 -0.34 -22.19 -9.75
CA SER A 688 -0.26 -23.66 -9.80
C SER A 688 1.05 -24.21 -10.40
N LYS A 689 1.76 -23.38 -11.18
CA LYS A 689 3.08 -23.69 -11.75
C LYS A 689 4.24 -23.25 -10.86
N PHE A 690 4.00 -22.47 -9.80
CA PHE A 690 5.05 -22.02 -8.90
C PHE A 690 5.71 -23.23 -8.21
N ASN A 691 7.03 -23.26 -8.24
CA ASN A 691 7.83 -24.34 -7.67
C ASN A 691 8.87 -23.73 -6.73
N TRP A 692 8.68 -23.94 -5.44
CA TRP A 692 9.40 -23.25 -4.38
C TRP A 692 10.93 -23.40 -4.53
N THR A 693 11.41 -24.64 -4.70
CA THR A 693 12.84 -24.96 -4.81
C THR A 693 13.45 -24.54 -6.15
N ASN A 694 12.71 -24.61 -7.25
CA ASN A 694 13.19 -24.20 -8.57
C ASN A 694 13.27 -22.67 -8.74
N CYS A 695 12.70 -21.92 -7.80
CA CYS A 695 12.75 -20.47 -7.73
C CYS A 695 13.75 -19.95 -6.68
N TYR A 696 14.46 -20.82 -5.94
CA TYR A 696 15.65 -20.42 -5.17
C TYR A 696 16.69 -19.84 -6.13
N VAL A 697 17.35 -18.74 -5.78
CA VAL A 697 18.20 -17.97 -6.72
C VAL A 697 19.25 -18.83 -7.43
N PRO A 698 20.02 -19.72 -6.76
CA PRO A 698 20.97 -20.60 -7.45
C PRO A 698 20.31 -21.56 -8.44
N ASN A 699 19.20 -22.17 -8.03
CA ASN A 699 18.45 -23.13 -8.85
C ASN A 699 17.80 -22.44 -10.04
N ASP A 700 17.25 -21.25 -9.87
CA ASP A 700 16.65 -20.44 -10.92
C ASP A 700 17.69 -19.99 -11.95
N LEU A 701 18.77 -19.36 -11.48
CA LEU A 701 19.84 -18.85 -12.35
C LEU A 701 20.48 -19.97 -13.18
N HIS A 702 20.89 -21.08 -12.55
CA HIS A 702 21.42 -22.25 -13.25
C HIS A 702 20.41 -22.83 -14.26
N ARG A 703 19.14 -23.05 -13.85
CA ARG A 703 18.06 -23.57 -14.71
C ARG A 703 17.75 -22.65 -15.90
N ARG A 704 18.01 -21.34 -15.78
CA ARG A 704 17.83 -20.36 -16.86
C ARG A 704 19.08 -20.11 -17.71
N GLY A 705 20.20 -20.77 -17.43
CA GLY A 705 21.44 -20.66 -18.21
C GLY A 705 22.43 -19.59 -17.71
N PHE A 706 22.27 -19.10 -16.48
CA PHE A 706 23.14 -18.11 -15.85
C PHE A 706 23.90 -18.74 -14.66
N PRO A 707 24.84 -19.68 -14.86
CA PRO A 707 25.59 -20.31 -13.76
C PRO A 707 26.30 -19.27 -12.90
N ILE A 708 26.27 -19.43 -11.57
CA ILE A 708 26.77 -18.43 -10.60
C ILE A 708 28.28 -18.25 -10.73
N GLU A 709 29.01 -19.35 -10.95
CA GLU A 709 30.45 -19.41 -11.20
C GLU A 709 30.89 -18.64 -12.47
N ASP A 710 29.95 -18.26 -13.33
CA ASP A 710 30.17 -17.53 -14.57
C ASP A 710 29.82 -16.04 -14.48
N LEU A 711 29.09 -15.60 -13.45
CA LEU A 711 28.50 -14.24 -13.40
C LEU A 711 29.52 -13.09 -13.34
N ASP A 712 30.78 -13.36 -12.97
CA ASP A 712 31.89 -12.38 -13.03
C ASP A 712 32.79 -12.55 -14.26
N LYS A 713 32.45 -13.42 -15.21
CA LYS A 713 33.07 -13.43 -16.54
C LYS A 713 32.50 -12.27 -17.37
N PHE A 714 33.34 -11.67 -18.21
CA PHE A 714 33.00 -10.49 -19.02
C PHE A 714 31.68 -10.61 -19.80
N LYS A 715 31.35 -11.79 -20.34
CA LYS A 715 30.08 -12.08 -21.05
C LYS A 715 28.82 -11.73 -20.22
N TYR A 716 28.88 -11.78 -18.89
CA TYR A 716 27.73 -11.56 -18.02
C TYR A 716 27.73 -10.20 -17.31
N HIS A 717 28.63 -9.27 -17.65
CA HIS A 717 28.72 -7.97 -16.96
C HIS A 717 27.39 -7.20 -16.98
N ASN A 718 26.69 -7.19 -18.13
CA ASN A 718 25.36 -6.58 -18.32
C ASN A 718 24.21 -7.29 -17.57
N CYS A 719 24.43 -8.46 -16.97
CA CYS A 719 23.44 -9.22 -16.22
C CYS A 719 23.27 -8.69 -14.78
N GLY A 720 23.08 -7.37 -14.63
CA GLY A 720 23.10 -6.67 -13.35
C GLY A 720 22.13 -7.22 -12.29
N TYR A 721 20.95 -7.72 -12.69
CA TYR A 721 20.08 -8.47 -11.76
C TYR A 721 20.75 -9.73 -11.24
N ALA A 722 21.24 -10.61 -12.12
CA ALA A 722 21.83 -11.89 -11.74
C ALA A 722 23.05 -11.72 -10.82
N ARG A 723 23.97 -10.82 -11.18
CA ARG A 723 25.20 -10.52 -10.41
C ARG A 723 24.90 -10.00 -9.01
N ASN A 724 23.84 -9.19 -8.86
CA ASN A 724 23.43 -8.64 -7.56
C ASN A 724 22.58 -9.62 -6.75
N ILE A 725 21.64 -10.32 -7.36
CA ILE A 725 20.68 -11.18 -6.65
C ILE A 725 21.33 -12.45 -6.11
N ALA A 726 22.34 -13.00 -6.79
CA ALA A 726 23.13 -14.14 -6.29
C ALA A 726 23.85 -13.77 -4.99
N ARG A 727 24.59 -12.64 -4.98
CA ARG A 727 25.28 -12.15 -3.79
C ARG A 727 24.32 -11.81 -2.64
N MET A 728 23.19 -11.16 -2.94
CA MET A 728 22.13 -10.90 -1.96
C MET A 728 21.52 -12.20 -1.38
N TRP A 729 21.34 -13.25 -2.21
CA TRP A 729 20.90 -14.56 -1.73
C TRP A 729 21.89 -15.16 -0.74
N ASP A 730 23.19 -15.17 -1.07
CA ASP A 730 24.23 -15.73 -0.20
C ASP A 730 24.34 -14.99 1.15
N ILE A 731 24.19 -13.67 1.15
CA ILE A 731 24.15 -12.83 2.37
C ILE A 731 22.94 -13.19 3.25
N ILE A 732 21.74 -13.31 2.66
CA ILE A 732 20.54 -13.73 3.40
C ILE A 732 20.70 -15.18 3.89
N ARG A 733 21.29 -16.08 3.08
CA ARG A 733 21.58 -17.48 3.46
C ARG A 733 22.56 -17.58 4.63
N ASN A 734 23.61 -16.74 4.64
CA ASN A 734 24.55 -16.65 5.75
C ASN A 734 23.84 -16.28 7.06
N PHE A 735 23.07 -15.19 7.03
CA PHE A 735 22.25 -14.74 8.17
C PHE A 735 21.28 -15.83 8.67
N VAL A 736 20.52 -16.45 7.77
CA VAL A 736 19.55 -17.50 8.10
C VAL A 736 20.25 -18.75 8.67
N SER A 737 21.39 -19.14 8.09
CA SER A 737 22.23 -20.25 8.57
C SER A 737 22.72 -20.01 10.00
N LEU A 738 23.25 -18.81 10.29
CA LEU A 738 23.72 -18.43 11.64
C LEU A 738 22.60 -18.49 12.70
N VAL A 739 21.35 -18.19 12.34
CA VAL A 739 20.21 -18.34 13.25
C VAL A 739 19.81 -19.80 13.44
N LEU A 740 19.67 -20.56 12.35
CA LEU A 740 19.11 -21.92 12.40
C LEU A 740 20.11 -22.95 12.94
N THR A 741 21.40 -22.87 12.60
CA THR A 741 22.46 -23.68 13.23
C THR A 741 22.65 -23.35 14.72
N GLY A 742 22.18 -22.18 15.18
CA GLY A 742 22.08 -21.81 16.60
C GLY A 742 20.80 -22.27 17.29
N ALA A 743 19.88 -22.95 16.58
CA ALA A 743 18.56 -23.34 17.08
C ALA A 743 18.22 -24.83 16.91
N TYR A 744 18.82 -25.51 15.93
CA TYR A 744 18.73 -26.95 15.68
C TYR A 744 20.13 -27.57 15.76
N GLY A 745 20.27 -28.74 16.37
CA GLY A 745 21.55 -29.44 16.45
C GLY A 745 21.94 -30.14 15.15
N ASP A 746 20.97 -30.77 14.49
CA ASP A 746 21.15 -31.56 13.27
C ASP A 746 19.83 -31.75 12.48
N ASP A 747 19.85 -32.59 11.45
CA ASP A 747 18.69 -32.96 10.63
C ASP A 747 17.63 -33.78 11.40
N GLU A 748 17.98 -34.48 12.49
CA GLU A 748 17.00 -35.23 13.28
C GLU A 748 16.12 -34.28 14.12
N ASP A 749 16.67 -33.17 14.63
CA ASP A 749 15.87 -32.10 15.25
C ASP A 749 14.86 -31.51 14.25
N VAL A 750 15.30 -31.18 13.02
CA VAL A 750 14.45 -30.61 11.97
C VAL A 750 13.38 -31.60 11.50
N ALA A 751 13.73 -32.87 11.30
CA ALA A 751 12.80 -33.90 10.91
C ALA A 751 11.74 -34.21 12.00
N ASN A 752 12.06 -33.96 13.27
CA ASN A 752 11.15 -34.13 14.40
C ASN A 752 10.29 -32.88 14.72
N ASP A 753 10.54 -31.72 14.09
CA ASP A 753 9.70 -30.54 14.28
C ASP A 753 8.27 -30.77 13.76
N LYS A 754 7.31 -30.74 14.69
CA LYS A 754 5.89 -30.99 14.44
C LYS A 754 5.18 -29.78 13.86
N ASP A 755 5.66 -28.57 14.13
CA ASP A 755 5.10 -27.30 13.67
C ASP A 755 5.53 -27.06 12.22
N LEU A 756 6.82 -27.21 11.90
CA LEU A 756 7.32 -27.23 10.51
C LEU A 756 6.68 -28.35 9.69
N ALA A 757 6.60 -29.57 10.22
CA ALA A 757 5.94 -30.66 9.50
C ALA A 757 4.42 -30.40 9.32
N ALA A 758 3.76 -29.69 10.23
CA ALA A 758 2.36 -29.27 10.06
C ALA A 758 2.21 -28.16 9.02
N PHE A 759 3.11 -27.19 9.02
CA PHE A 759 3.22 -26.09 8.06
C PHE A 759 3.35 -26.61 6.62
N CYS A 760 4.33 -27.49 6.36
CA CYS A 760 4.54 -28.12 5.05
C CYS A 760 3.29 -28.88 4.56
N ARG A 761 2.57 -29.56 5.46
CA ARG A 761 1.31 -30.25 5.15
C ARG A 761 0.16 -29.29 4.85
N GLU A 762 0.07 -28.15 5.55
CA GLU A 762 -0.97 -27.15 5.35
C GLU A 762 -0.79 -26.39 4.03
N ILE A 763 0.45 -26.09 3.62
CA ILE A 763 0.73 -25.47 2.31
C ILE A 763 0.36 -26.40 1.15
N ARG A 764 0.70 -27.70 1.24
CA ARG A 764 0.27 -28.71 0.25
C ARG A 764 -1.22 -29.07 0.33
N SER A 765 -1.95 -28.63 1.35
CA SER A 765 -3.33 -29.07 1.59
C SER A 765 -4.31 -28.50 0.57
N GLN A 766 -5.20 -29.35 0.07
CA GLN A 766 -6.37 -28.95 -0.74
C GLN A 766 -7.28 -27.93 -0.02
N LYS A 767 -7.27 -27.94 1.32
CA LYS A 767 -8.00 -27.00 2.21
C LYS A 767 -7.11 -25.92 2.81
N GLY A 768 -5.84 -25.89 2.45
CA GLY A 768 -4.86 -24.88 2.85
C GLY A 768 -4.31 -24.17 1.62
N GLY A 769 -2.99 -24.17 1.47
CA GLY A 769 -2.26 -23.38 0.47
C GLY A 769 -2.33 -23.86 -0.99
N GLN A 770 -2.73 -25.11 -1.25
CA GLN A 770 -2.80 -25.70 -2.61
C GLN A 770 -1.50 -25.63 -3.45
N LEU A 771 -0.34 -25.33 -2.86
CA LEU A 771 0.97 -25.47 -3.49
C LEU A 771 1.44 -26.92 -3.34
N PHE A 772 0.85 -27.81 -4.13
CA PHE A 772 1.08 -29.26 -4.02
C PHE A 772 2.55 -29.69 -4.24
N SER A 773 3.32 -28.88 -4.96
CA SER A 773 4.76 -29.02 -5.24
C SER A 773 5.68 -28.57 -4.09
N PHE A 774 5.15 -27.97 -3.02
CA PHE A 774 5.95 -27.42 -1.92
C PHE A 774 6.73 -28.51 -1.17
N PRO A 775 8.04 -28.32 -0.86
CA PRO A 775 8.90 -29.37 -0.31
C PRO A 775 8.47 -29.85 1.08
N ASP A 776 8.78 -31.09 1.42
CA ASP A 776 8.63 -31.58 2.80
C ASP A 776 9.98 -31.50 3.51
N ILE A 777 10.28 -30.33 4.06
CA ILE A 777 11.56 -29.99 4.69
C ILE A 777 11.89 -31.00 5.80
N LYS A 778 13.10 -31.55 5.77
CA LYS A 778 13.64 -32.54 6.72
C LYS A 778 15.07 -32.26 7.16
N THR A 779 15.90 -31.64 6.32
CA THR A 779 17.29 -31.29 6.70
C THR A 779 17.41 -29.83 7.13
N LEU A 780 18.46 -29.52 7.87
CA LEU A 780 18.80 -28.16 8.28
C LEU A 780 19.15 -27.28 7.08
N ASP A 781 19.79 -27.84 6.04
CA ASP A 781 20.13 -27.10 4.82
C ASP A 781 18.88 -26.79 3.96
N GLU A 782 17.92 -27.73 3.86
CA GLU A 782 16.60 -27.49 3.26
C GLU A 782 15.81 -26.40 4.01
N LEU A 783 15.91 -26.37 5.35
CA LEU A 783 15.25 -25.36 6.18
C LEU A 783 15.90 -23.98 6.02
N ILE A 784 17.22 -23.92 5.92
CA ILE A 784 17.98 -22.70 5.62
C ILE A 784 17.54 -22.13 4.27
N ASP A 785 17.58 -22.93 3.20
CA ASP A 785 17.13 -22.48 1.88
C ASP A 785 15.66 -22.05 1.85
N PHE A 786 14.77 -22.78 2.55
CA PHE A 786 13.36 -22.42 2.63
C PHE A 786 13.13 -21.04 3.28
N VAL A 787 13.78 -20.79 4.43
CA VAL A 787 13.64 -19.52 5.16
C VAL A 787 14.32 -18.38 4.38
N THR A 788 15.48 -18.63 3.76
CA THR A 788 16.14 -17.70 2.83
C THR A 788 15.21 -17.32 1.68
N MET A 789 14.48 -18.29 1.10
CA MET A 789 13.52 -18.02 0.03
C MET A 789 12.37 -17.12 0.47
N CYS A 790 11.81 -17.29 1.68
CA CYS A 790 10.74 -16.41 2.18
C CYS A 790 11.23 -14.95 2.31
N ILE A 791 12.40 -14.75 2.90
CA ILE A 791 13.00 -13.41 3.03
C ILE A 791 13.34 -12.84 1.64
N HIS A 792 13.90 -13.65 0.73
CA HIS A 792 14.19 -13.27 -0.65
C HIS A 792 12.93 -12.81 -1.40
N VAL A 793 11.84 -13.57 -1.33
CA VAL A 793 10.54 -13.26 -1.96
C VAL A 793 9.97 -11.94 -1.42
N ALA A 794 9.94 -11.78 -0.09
CA ALA A 794 9.37 -10.62 0.56
C ALA A 794 10.19 -9.33 0.35
N SER A 795 11.52 -9.44 0.23
CA SER A 795 12.45 -8.31 0.26
C SER A 795 13.13 -8.02 -1.12
N PRO A 796 14.27 -8.63 -1.51
CA PRO A 796 14.98 -8.26 -2.72
C PRO A 796 14.25 -8.62 -4.02
N GLN A 797 13.52 -9.75 -4.08
CA GLN A 797 12.82 -10.15 -5.29
C GLN A 797 11.66 -9.21 -5.62
N HIS A 798 10.83 -8.90 -4.62
CA HIS A 798 9.80 -7.88 -4.74
C HIS A 798 10.40 -6.52 -5.14
N THR A 799 11.52 -6.11 -4.50
CA THR A 799 12.19 -4.85 -4.85
C THR A 799 12.64 -4.83 -6.32
N ALA A 800 13.28 -5.89 -6.80
CA ALA A 800 13.79 -5.99 -8.18
C ALA A 800 12.69 -5.83 -9.24
N VAL A 801 11.50 -6.42 -9.01
CA VAL A 801 10.41 -6.43 -10.00
C VAL A 801 9.43 -5.27 -9.87
N ASN A 802 9.47 -4.51 -8.77
CA ASN A 802 8.50 -3.44 -8.50
C ASN A 802 9.04 -2.01 -8.73
N TYR A 803 10.27 -1.69 -8.31
CA TYR A 803 10.70 -0.28 -8.19
C TYR A 803 11.12 0.38 -9.52
N LEU A 804 11.17 -0.40 -10.61
CA LEU A 804 11.48 0.06 -11.97
C LEU A 804 10.24 0.31 -12.86
N GLN A 805 9.02 0.04 -12.40
CA GLN A 805 7.82 0.22 -13.25
C GLN A 805 7.62 1.69 -13.65
N GLN A 806 7.81 2.63 -12.72
CA GLN A 806 7.86 4.08 -12.99
C GLN A 806 8.78 4.42 -14.18
N TYR A 807 9.97 3.81 -14.25
CA TYR A 807 10.95 4.14 -15.28
C TYR A 807 10.60 3.54 -16.65
N TYR A 808 10.21 2.27 -16.71
CA TYR A 808 10.00 1.56 -17.98
C TYR A 808 8.57 1.65 -18.55
N GLN A 809 7.55 1.86 -17.71
CA GLN A 809 6.15 1.75 -18.14
C GLN A 809 5.41 3.09 -18.29
N THR A 810 5.76 4.14 -17.53
CA THR A 810 5.08 5.45 -17.66
C THR A 810 5.25 6.08 -19.05
N PHE A 811 6.36 5.78 -19.74
CA PHE A 811 6.50 6.02 -21.16
C PHE A 811 5.89 4.85 -21.94
N ILE A 812 4.56 4.86 -22.05
CA ILE A 812 3.74 3.80 -22.65
C ILE A 812 4.26 3.27 -24.01
N PRO A 813 4.86 4.06 -24.92
CA PRO A 813 5.45 3.53 -26.16
C PRO A 813 6.60 2.52 -25.97
N ASN A 814 7.26 2.46 -24.80
CA ASN A 814 8.23 1.42 -24.49
C ASN A 814 7.56 0.11 -24.04
N LYS A 815 6.67 0.16 -23.03
CA LYS A 815 6.04 -1.03 -22.44
C LYS A 815 4.53 -0.83 -22.21
N PRO A 816 3.69 -0.93 -23.26
CA PRO A 816 2.24 -0.80 -23.14
C PRO A 816 1.62 -2.12 -22.65
N ALA A 817 0.53 -2.05 -21.88
CA ALA A 817 -0.17 -3.23 -21.36
C ALA A 817 -1.17 -3.88 -22.34
N ALA A 818 -1.47 -3.22 -23.47
CA ALA A 818 -2.27 -3.73 -24.57
C ALA A 818 -2.05 -2.92 -25.85
N LEU A 819 -2.38 -3.50 -27.02
CA LEU A 819 -2.44 -2.81 -28.31
C LEU A 819 -3.85 -2.31 -28.62
N TYR A 820 -3.97 -1.30 -29.48
CA TYR A 820 -5.25 -0.65 -29.83
C TYR A 820 -5.67 -0.83 -31.30
N ALA A 821 -4.88 -1.58 -32.07
CA ALA A 821 -5.18 -2.01 -33.43
C ALA A 821 -5.02 -3.54 -33.56
N PRO A 822 -5.77 -4.21 -34.46
CA PRO A 822 -5.64 -5.65 -34.68
C PRO A 822 -4.21 -6.02 -35.14
N LEU A 823 -3.66 -7.11 -34.59
CA LEU A 823 -2.36 -7.62 -35.02
C LEU A 823 -2.36 -8.02 -36.51
N PRO A 824 -1.28 -7.77 -37.27
CA PRO A 824 -1.17 -8.18 -38.66
C PRO A 824 -1.26 -9.71 -38.81
N LYS A 825 -1.89 -10.17 -39.89
CA LYS A 825 -2.21 -11.59 -40.13
C LYS A 825 -1.23 -12.31 -41.06
N SER A 826 -0.19 -11.61 -41.52
CA SER A 826 0.93 -12.19 -42.26
C SER A 826 2.19 -11.36 -42.06
N LEU A 827 3.36 -11.97 -42.30
CA LEU A 827 4.62 -11.26 -42.34
C LEU A 827 4.61 -10.13 -43.38
N SER A 828 4.01 -10.34 -44.55
CA SER A 828 3.89 -9.31 -45.59
C SER A 828 3.07 -8.11 -45.12
N GLN A 829 2.01 -8.32 -44.32
CA GLN A 829 1.27 -7.20 -43.72
C GLN A 829 2.14 -6.45 -42.70
N LEU A 830 2.86 -7.15 -41.82
CA LEU A 830 3.75 -6.55 -40.83
C LEU A 830 4.89 -5.75 -41.49
N GLN A 831 5.50 -6.29 -42.55
CA GLN A 831 6.57 -5.63 -43.32
C GLN A 831 6.16 -4.31 -43.98
N ASN A 832 4.85 -4.07 -44.17
CA ASN A 832 4.32 -2.82 -44.70
C ASN A 832 3.93 -1.80 -43.62
N PHE A 833 4.10 -2.11 -42.33
CA PHE A 833 3.80 -1.16 -41.25
C PHE A 833 4.78 0.02 -41.25
N GLY A 834 4.25 1.22 -41.06
CA GLY A 834 5.00 2.44 -40.80
C GLY A 834 4.69 3.04 -39.43
N GLU A 835 5.21 4.24 -39.17
CA GLU A 835 5.00 4.96 -37.91
C GLU A 835 3.51 5.10 -37.52
N LYS A 836 2.63 5.31 -38.51
CA LYS A 836 1.19 5.46 -38.30
C LYS A 836 0.53 4.21 -37.73
N ASP A 837 1.03 3.02 -38.06
CA ASP A 837 0.52 1.76 -37.54
C ASP A 837 0.95 1.54 -36.08
N ILE A 838 2.14 2.04 -35.70
CA ILE A 838 2.57 2.12 -34.28
C ILE A 838 1.65 3.05 -33.51
N LEU A 839 1.41 4.27 -34.01
CA LEU A 839 0.55 5.26 -33.35
C LEU A 839 -0.90 4.76 -33.22
N ALA A 840 -1.43 4.07 -34.25
CA ALA A 840 -2.75 3.45 -34.21
C ALA A 840 -2.86 2.31 -33.19
N ALA A 841 -1.75 1.63 -32.89
CA ALA A 841 -1.68 0.57 -31.89
C ALA A 841 -1.51 1.08 -30.45
N LEU A 842 -1.32 2.38 -30.21
CA LEU A 842 -1.17 3.01 -28.89
C LEU A 842 -2.48 3.66 -28.39
N PRO A 843 -2.67 3.86 -27.07
CA PRO A 843 -3.90 4.43 -26.49
C PRO A 843 -4.08 5.95 -26.71
N ILE A 844 -3.55 6.52 -27.80
CA ILE A 844 -3.59 7.97 -28.09
C ILE A 844 -5.03 8.49 -28.16
N ASN A 845 -5.94 7.72 -28.75
CA ASN A 845 -7.36 8.04 -28.85
C ASN A 845 -8.17 7.63 -27.59
N ARG A 846 -7.51 7.13 -26.55
CA ARG A 846 -8.14 6.63 -25.32
C ARG A 846 -7.45 7.22 -24.08
N PRO A 847 -7.72 8.50 -23.75
CA PRO A 847 -7.03 9.18 -22.65
C PRO A 847 -7.22 8.48 -21.31
N ARG A 848 -8.35 7.80 -21.06
CA ARG A 848 -8.54 6.96 -19.87
C ARG A 848 -7.51 5.82 -19.80
N ASP A 849 -7.42 5.02 -20.85
CA ASP A 849 -6.52 3.86 -20.90
C ASP A 849 -5.05 4.32 -20.80
N TRP A 850 -4.69 5.45 -21.47
CA TRP A 850 -3.37 6.08 -21.32
C TRP A 850 -3.08 6.51 -19.88
N LEU A 851 -4.00 7.24 -19.23
CA LEU A 851 -3.80 7.72 -17.85
C LEU A 851 -3.58 6.56 -16.89
N VAL A 852 -4.35 5.48 -17.02
CA VAL A 852 -4.27 4.32 -16.12
C VAL A 852 -2.97 3.53 -16.35
N MET A 853 -2.55 3.36 -17.61
CA MET A 853 -1.27 2.70 -17.94
C MET A 853 -0.04 3.47 -17.47
N ALA A 854 -0.09 4.79 -17.31
CA ALA A 854 1.00 5.56 -16.70
C ALA A 854 0.87 5.65 -15.17
N GLN A 855 -0.35 5.83 -14.65
CA GLN A 855 -0.57 6.10 -13.23
C GLN A 855 -0.35 4.87 -12.35
N VAL A 856 -0.70 3.65 -12.79
CA VAL A 856 -0.53 2.43 -11.98
C VAL A 856 0.95 2.15 -11.69
N PRO A 857 1.86 2.09 -12.70
CA PRO A 857 3.31 1.95 -12.48
C PRO A 857 3.91 2.98 -11.52
N TYR A 858 3.55 4.25 -11.67
CA TYR A 858 3.99 5.31 -10.76
C TYR A 858 3.53 5.06 -9.31
N LEU A 859 2.27 4.66 -9.13
CA LEU A 859 1.69 4.43 -7.82
C LEU A 859 2.14 3.12 -7.15
N LEU A 860 2.85 2.24 -7.87
CA LEU A 860 3.48 1.02 -7.35
C LEU A 860 5.01 1.18 -7.16
N SER A 861 5.71 2.07 -7.89
CA SER A 861 7.16 2.30 -7.72
C SER A 861 7.53 3.50 -6.83
N PHE A 862 6.79 3.78 -5.75
CA PHE A 862 7.20 4.85 -4.82
C PHE A 862 8.41 4.46 -3.96
N GLU A 863 9.25 5.44 -3.62
CA GLU A 863 10.49 5.30 -2.85
C GLU A 863 10.28 4.56 -1.48
N VAL A 864 11.14 3.59 -1.17
CA VAL A 864 11.15 2.87 0.12
C VAL A 864 11.47 3.87 1.26
N PRO A 865 10.72 3.85 2.38
CA PRO A 865 11.07 4.65 3.56
C PRO A 865 12.44 4.27 4.16
N ASP A 866 13.19 5.27 4.65
CA ASP A 866 14.53 5.10 5.24
C ASP A 866 14.59 4.13 6.44
N ASP A 867 13.45 3.87 7.08
CA ASP A 867 13.27 2.95 8.22
C ASP A 867 12.75 1.55 7.83
N SER A 868 12.47 1.32 6.54
CA SER A 868 11.72 0.17 6.04
C SER A 868 12.50 -0.69 5.03
N ASN A 869 13.83 -0.60 5.03
CA ASN A 869 14.75 -1.37 4.19
C ASN A 869 15.49 -2.49 4.97
N ILE A 870 16.08 -3.45 4.24
CA ILE A 870 16.74 -4.64 4.81
C ILE A 870 18.00 -4.30 5.63
N LEU A 871 18.74 -3.25 5.26
CA LEU A 871 19.85 -2.76 6.08
C LEU A 871 19.36 -2.16 7.41
N HIS A 872 18.31 -1.33 7.38
CA HIS A 872 17.69 -0.80 8.60
C HIS A 872 17.20 -1.93 9.51
N TYR A 873 16.61 -2.99 8.94
CA TYR A 873 16.23 -4.20 9.68
C TYR A 873 17.43 -4.84 10.41
N ALA A 874 18.58 -5.01 9.74
CA ALA A 874 19.77 -5.58 10.36
C ALA A 874 20.30 -4.70 11.52
N VAL A 875 20.38 -3.38 11.29
CA VAL A 875 20.81 -2.38 12.29
C VAL A 875 19.86 -2.36 13.51
N ALA A 876 18.55 -2.30 13.30
CA ALA A 876 17.55 -2.28 14.37
C ALA A 876 17.51 -3.61 15.13
N THR A 877 17.61 -4.74 14.42
CA THR A 877 17.53 -6.08 15.01
C THR A 877 18.74 -6.39 15.87
N CYS A 878 19.96 -6.00 15.46
CA CYS A 878 21.15 -6.27 16.27
C CYS A 878 21.25 -5.43 17.56
N GLN A 879 20.49 -4.33 17.64
CA GLN A 879 20.33 -3.45 18.81
C GLN A 879 19.09 -3.76 19.66
N SER A 880 18.11 -4.50 19.12
CA SER A 880 16.84 -4.82 19.77
C SER A 880 17.01 -5.53 21.12
N THR A 881 16.23 -5.15 22.13
CA THR A 881 16.17 -5.90 23.41
C THR A 881 15.11 -7.00 23.43
N SER A 882 14.17 -6.99 22.48
CA SER A 882 13.06 -7.95 22.39
C SER A 882 13.34 -9.13 21.44
N SER A 883 14.26 -8.98 20.50
CA SER A 883 14.63 -10.03 19.54
C SER A 883 15.46 -11.15 20.20
N PRO A 884 15.26 -12.44 19.86
CA PRO A 884 16.07 -13.55 20.37
C PRO A 884 17.57 -13.35 20.13
N ALA A 885 18.42 -13.73 21.10
CA ALA A 885 19.85 -13.45 21.05
C ALA A 885 20.52 -13.91 19.74
N ILE A 886 20.28 -15.16 19.34
CA ILE A 886 20.79 -15.74 18.09
C ILE A 886 20.41 -14.92 16.83
N ILE A 887 19.21 -14.34 16.78
CA ILE A 887 18.80 -13.44 15.68
C ILE A 887 19.57 -12.13 15.74
N ARG A 888 19.75 -11.53 16.92
CA ARG A 888 20.51 -10.25 17.07
C ARG A 888 21.98 -10.40 16.75
N ASP A 889 22.55 -11.56 17.08
CA ASP A 889 23.95 -11.84 16.92
C ASP A 889 24.27 -12.14 15.44
N ALA A 890 23.42 -12.93 14.77
CA ALA A 890 23.45 -13.08 13.31
C ALA A 890 23.16 -11.75 12.57
N ALA A 891 22.26 -10.90 13.08
CA ALA A 891 21.94 -9.61 12.46
C ALA A 891 23.10 -8.59 12.45
N ARG A 892 24.16 -8.80 13.24
CA ARG A 892 25.41 -8.00 13.10
C ARG A 892 26.16 -8.39 11.84
N VAL A 893 26.28 -9.69 11.58
CA VAL A 893 26.89 -10.22 10.36
C VAL A 893 26.08 -9.80 9.14
N LEU A 894 24.74 -9.92 9.20
CA LEU A 894 23.85 -9.41 8.14
C LEU A 894 24.06 -7.91 7.85
N ARG A 895 24.21 -7.08 8.89
CA ARG A 895 24.49 -5.65 8.70
C ARG A 895 25.83 -5.47 7.97
N ASP A 896 26.89 -6.09 8.47
CA ASP A 896 28.25 -5.90 7.95
C ASP A 896 28.35 -6.39 6.49
N ASP A 897 27.80 -7.58 6.20
CA ASP A 897 27.68 -8.14 4.86
C ASP A 897 26.89 -7.20 3.90
N LEU A 898 25.81 -6.58 4.37
CA LEU A 898 25.00 -5.65 3.58
C LEU A 898 25.66 -4.28 3.40
N GLU A 899 26.40 -3.77 4.39
CA GLU A 899 27.14 -2.49 4.28
C GLU A 899 28.26 -2.60 3.24
N ASP A 900 29.03 -3.70 3.24
CA ASP A 900 30.01 -3.99 2.20
C ASP A 900 29.35 -4.17 0.81
N PHE A 901 28.20 -4.86 0.75
CA PHE A 901 27.51 -5.13 -0.52
C PHE A 901 26.97 -3.87 -1.24
N ILE A 902 26.73 -2.75 -0.54
CA ILE A 902 26.39 -1.47 -1.21
C ILE A 902 27.46 -1.09 -2.24
N SER A 903 28.74 -1.23 -1.89
CA SER A 903 29.87 -0.90 -2.78
C SER A 903 29.90 -1.80 -4.01
N ILE A 904 29.54 -3.07 -3.84
CA ILE A 904 29.51 -4.09 -4.88
C ILE A 904 28.35 -3.87 -5.85
N VAL A 905 27.17 -3.45 -5.36
CA VAL A 905 26.03 -3.05 -6.21
C VAL A 905 26.38 -1.83 -7.07
N ALA A 906 27.09 -0.85 -6.50
CA ALA A 906 27.58 0.31 -7.24
C ALA A 906 28.58 -0.10 -8.34
N GLN A 907 29.62 -0.88 -8.00
CA GLN A 907 30.59 -1.39 -8.98
C GLN A 907 29.92 -2.20 -10.10
N ASN A 908 29.04 -3.16 -9.75
CA ASN A 908 28.30 -3.95 -10.74
C ASN A 908 27.42 -3.08 -11.66
N SER A 909 27.00 -1.89 -11.22
CA SER A 909 26.27 -0.92 -12.04
C SER A 909 27.19 0.00 -12.86
N GLU A 910 28.41 0.28 -12.41
CA GLU A 910 29.43 1.02 -13.16
C GLU A 910 30.06 0.16 -14.26
N GLU A 911 30.04 -1.16 -14.12
CA GLU A 911 30.52 -2.14 -15.10
C GLU A 911 29.55 -2.43 -16.26
N LEU A 912 28.32 -1.89 -16.26
CA LEU A 912 27.34 -2.07 -17.35
C LEU A 912 27.71 -1.24 -18.60
N ASP A 913 27.39 -1.74 -19.80
CA ASP A 913 27.41 -0.91 -21.01
C ASP A 913 26.44 0.29 -20.89
N ASP A 914 25.27 0.08 -20.26
CA ASP A 914 24.20 1.07 -20.16
C ASP A 914 24.41 2.10 -19.04
N GLN A 915 25.43 2.94 -19.19
CA GLN A 915 25.74 4.08 -18.31
C GLN A 915 24.62 5.13 -18.21
N GLN A 916 23.53 5.02 -19.00
CA GLN A 916 22.35 5.88 -18.90
C GLN A 916 21.29 5.39 -17.89
N THR A 917 21.33 4.11 -17.47
CA THR A 917 20.39 3.53 -16.49
C THR A 917 21.12 2.74 -15.38
N PRO A 918 21.67 3.42 -14.36
CA PRO A 918 22.31 2.74 -13.24
C PRO A 918 21.39 1.73 -12.52
N TYR A 919 21.80 0.47 -12.43
CA TYR A 919 21.02 -0.61 -11.83
C TYR A 919 21.26 -0.74 -10.32
N LEU A 920 20.77 0.27 -9.58
CA LEU A 920 20.94 0.38 -8.12
C LEU A 920 19.74 -0.15 -7.32
N VAL A 921 18.95 -1.07 -7.91
CA VAL A 921 17.66 -1.52 -7.36
C VAL A 921 17.82 -2.47 -6.17
N LEU A 922 18.91 -3.23 -6.16
CA LEU A 922 19.26 -4.17 -5.09
C LEU A 922 20.26 -3.60 -4.08
N ASP A 923 20.39 -2.27 -4.03
CA ASP A 923 21.10 -1.54 -2.98
C ASP A 923 20.44 -1.84 -1.61
N PRO A 924 21.17 -2.39 -0.62
CA PRO A 924 20.62 -2.71 0.70
C PRO A 924 19.95 -1.54 1.45
N SER A 925 20.38 -0.31 1.20
CA SER A 925 19.77 0.90 1.79
C SER A 925 18.41 1.25 1.17
N LYS A 926 18.10 0.68 0.00
CA LYS A 926 16.85 0.91 -0.76
C LYS A 926 16.00 -0.34 -0.94
N THR A 927 16.51 -1.52 -0.59
CA THR A 927 15.81 -2.80 -0.72
C THR A 927 14.81 -2.96 0.42
N ALA A 928 13.52 -3.00 0.12
CA ALA A 928 12.45 -3.03 1.12
C ALA A 928 12.54 -4.27 2.04
N ILE A 929 12.25 -4.14 3.33
CA ILE A 929 12.22 -5.27 4.29
C ILE A 929 11.15 -6.33 3.95
N SER A 930 10.07 -5.89 3.29
CA SER A 930 8.85 -6.66 3.05
C SER A 930 8.10 -6.13 1.81
N ILE A 931 6.98 -6.75 1.48
CA ILE A 931 6.06 -6.28 0.44
C ILE A 931 5.24 -5.11 1.01
N LEU A 932 5.72 -3.89 0.73
CA LEU A 932 5.26 -2.61 1.32
C LEU A 932 4.25 -1.81 0.50
N ILE A 933 3.97 -2.21 -0.75
CA ILE A 933 3.18 -1.44 -1.74
C ILE A 933 2.35 -2.37 -2.64
#